data_AF-A0A6N6T760-F1
#
_entry.id   AF-A0A6N6T760-F1
#
_cell.length_a   1.000
_cell.length_b   1.000
_cell.length_c   1.000
_cell.angle_alpha   90.00
_cell.angle_beta   90.00
_cell.angle_gamma   90.00
#
_symmetry.space_group_name_H-M   'P 1'
#
loop_
_entity.id
_entity.type
_entity.pdbx_description
1 polymer ?
#
loop_
_entity_poly.entity_id
_entity_poly.type
_entity_poly.pdbx_seq_one_letter_code
_entity_poly.pdbx_strand_id
1 'polypeptide(L)'
;MVSSRLDSDHPAMTKIVGCLLWITLCAAVGGCSLVKLSEESKAFYASTVLVGRVDSPSGWRGPVIVAAHARKSGRINIAHHTLLHEPGGYELIVPKGEYALFAFGDTNGNGVFDAGEPSGEYTGTTPIVATGTGVVALLDLVLNDASPDQIAIPVGTSFSASATRPHSTQAGALADLDAPIFSAENGARGYWAPMEFFKAAGGNVYFLEPYDPNRIPILFVHGAGGSPQDWRYFFDHIDRSRYQPWFFYYPSGAALDSMAYLLFWKLFNLQLRYHFETLYITAHSMGGLVARTFLLNHGGQFPQARLFVSLSTPWAGEATAELGVKHSPAVVPSWVDMQTQGRFVQALFARRLPPTVDYYLLFGHKGGYSMLRPNNDGTVTLASQLRNSAQAEARMVYGFDEDHVSILSSPQVFAQYQAILAKVEQKAGSGPRPGYARVKFAFVGHGDGPKGLPVLLLTPVDETARQQRAKVSVALRAEDTGIRVGPIPTGLYDASLIADSYKTEPPKVRVRIETNRTPTLSFRFVPQGVLSGYVGVDGDAADYPAGSYHPPHETVKIVSITLTGAGTRRTLAPRQAGHDDSAERYLAGEDDALGAYFSFVDLPAGDYELTILAEGYRPHTSHYTVVPGRPRQLNPIVLELATHD
;
A
#
# COMPACT_ATOMS: atom_id res chain seq x y z
N MET A 1 -47.84 58.80 -45.39
CA MET A 1 -48.62 57.56 -45.59
C MET A 1 -47.66 56.46 -46.01
N VAL A 2 -47.63 55.36 -45.23
CA VAL A 2 -47.48 53.94 -45.67
C VAL A 2 -46.19 53.56 -46.43
N SER A 3 -45.24 52.83 -45.81
CA SER A 3 -45.06 51.34 -45.82
C SER A 3 -44.61 50.81 -47.20
N SER A 4 -43.64 49.91 -47.41
CA SER A 4 -43.33 48.66 -46.70
C SER A 4 -42.07 47.95 -47.25
N ARG A 5 -41.31 47.32 -46.34
CA ARG A 5 -40.68 45.96 -46.36
C ARG A 5 -39.58 45.58 -47.37
N LEU A 6 -38.39 45.37 -46.80
CA LEU A 6 -37.41 44.34 -47.14
C LEU A 6 -37.26 43.43 -45.90
N ASP A 7 -37.74 42.18 -45.97
CA ASP A 7 -37.48 41.05 -45.04
C ASP A 7 -36.65 40.03 -45.86
N SER A 8 -35.40 39.65 -45.51
CA SER A 8 -34.92 38.72 -44.47
C SER A 8 -35.26 37.24 -44.71
N ASP A 9 -34.23 36.38 -44.89
CA ASP A 9 -34.06 35.02 -44.33
C ASP A 9 -32.92 34.29 -45.09
N HIS A 10 -31.78 33.92 -44.47
CA HIS A 10 -31.65 32.74 -43.62
C HIS A 10 -30.49 32.86 -42.60
N PRO A 11 -30.75 33.25 -41.34
CA PRO A 11 -29.83 33.06 -40.22
C PRO A 11 -30.01 31.71 -39.48
N ALA A 12 -31.02 30.91 -39.84
CA ALA A 12 -31.35 29.65 -39.15
C ALA A 12 -30.47 28.46 -39.58
N MET A 13 -30.13 28.33 -40.87
CA MET A 13 -29.36 27.18 -41.37
C MET A 13 -27.90 27.19 -40.85
N THR A 14 -27.27 28.37 -40.75
CA THR A 14 -25.89 28.52 -40.24
C THR A 14 -25.78 28.23 -38.75
N LYS A 15 -26.84 28.52 -37.97
CA LYS A 15 -26.93 28.17 -36.53
C LYS A 15 -27.17 26.67 -36.31
N ILE A 16 -27.95 26.02 -37.17
CA ILE A 16 -28.23 24.57 -37.07
C ILE A 16 -26.98 23.76 -37.44
N VAL A 17 -26.25 24.14 -38.49
CA VAL A 17 -24.97 23.50 -38.87
C VAL A 17 -23.90 23.74 -37.80
N GLY A 18 -23.84 24.95 -37.21
CA GLY A 18 -22.95 25.25 -36.08
C GLY A 18 -23.27 24.46 -34.81
N CYS A 19 -24.55 24.27 -34.47
CA CYS A 19 -24.99 23.42 -33.35
C CYS A 19 -24.73 21.93 -33.60
N LEU A 20 -24.91 21.43 -34.82
CA LEU A 20 -24.60 20.05 -35.18
C LEU A 20 -23.09 19.77 -35.16
N LEU A 21 -22.26 20.72 -35.62
CA LEU A 21 -20.79 20.67 -35.49
C LEU A 21 -20.33 20.77 -34.03
N TRP A 22 -20.99 21.57 -33.18
CA TRP A 22 -20.71 21.62 -31.75
C TRP A 22 -21.15 20.37 -31.00
N ILE A 23 -22.29 19.76 -31.34
CA ILE A 23 -22.75 18.50 -30.75
C ILE A 23 -21.87 17.33 -31.21
N THR A 24 -21.43 17.30 -32.47
CA THR A 24 -20.46 16.30 -32.94
C THR A 24 -19.06 16.54 -32.37
N LEU A 25 -18.62 17.78 -32.16
CA LEU A 25 -17.35 18.10 -31.51
C LEU A 25 -17.37 17.79 -30.00
N CYS A 26 -18.48 18.06 -29.29
CA CYS A 26 -18.66 17.67 -27.89
C CYS A 26 -18.81 16.14 -27.73
N ALA A 27 -19.46 15.45 -28.67
CA ALA A 27 -19.51 13.99 -28.72
C ALA A 27 -18.15 13.37 -29.09
N ALA A 28 -17.34 14.04 -29.92
CA ALA A 28 -15.98 13.61 -30.25
C ALA A 28 -15.02 13.80 -29.06
N VAL A 29 -15.08 14.93 -28.34
CA VAL A 29 -14.22 15.21 -27.17
C VAL A 29 -14.61 14.31 -25.98
N GLY A 30 -15.91 14.13 -25.71
CA GLY A 30 -16.39 13.19 -24.68
C GLY A 30 -16.14 11.71 -25.06
N GLY A 31 -16.22 11.39 -26.36
CA GLY A 31 -15.88 10.07 -26.89
C GLY A 31 -14.40 9.73 -26.73
N CYS A 32 -13.49 10.68 -27.04
CA CYS A 32 -12.05 10.48 -26.84
C CYS A 32 -11.66 10.30 -25.37
N SER A 33 -12.28 11.04 -24.44
CA SER A 33 -12.01 10.86 -23.00
C SER A 33 -12.51 9.52 -22.47
N LEU A 34 -13.65 9.03 -22.95
CA LEU A 34 -14.21 7.73 -22.54
C LEU A 34 -13.41 6.55 -23.13
N VAL A 35 -12.95 6.66 -24.38
CA VAL A 35 -12.05 5.66 -24.98
C VAL A 35 -10.75 5.57 -24.18
N LYS A 36 -10.13 6.72 -23.87
CA LYS A 36 -8.92 6.77 -23.04
C LYS A 36 -9.16 6.14 -21.67
N LEU A 37 -10.26 6.49 -20.99
CA LEU A 37 -10.61 5.88 -19.70
C LEU A 37 -10.80 4.35 -19.82
N SER A 38 -11.41 3.87 -20.90
CA SER A 38 -11.56 2.43 -21.15
C SER A 38 -10.20 1.74 -21.32
N GLU A 39 -9.26 2.35 -22.05
CA GLU A 39 -7.90 1.85 -22.22
C GLU A 39 -7.12 1.85 -20.92
N GLU A 40 -7.19 2.94 -20.14
CA GLU A 40 -6.58 3.07 -18.81
C GLU A 40 -7.07 1.96 -17.86
N SER A 41 -8.39 1.75 -17.80
CA SER A 41 -9.02 0.73 -16.96
C SER A 41 -8.59 -0.67 -17.38
N LYS A 42 -8.64 -1.00 -18.68
CA LYS A 42 -8.15 -2.30 -19.20
C LYS A 42 -6.67 -2.53 -18.90
N ALA A 43 -5.84 -1.51 -19.05
CA ALA A 43 -4.41 -1.61 -18.74
C ALA A 43 -4.18 -1.87 -17.24
N PHE A 44 -4.95 -1.21 -16.37
CA PHE A 44 -4.89 -1.39 -14.91
C PHE A 44 -5.26 -2.83 -14.51
N TYR A 45 -6.37 -3.36 -15.04
CA TYR A 45 -6.81 -4.75 -14.78
C TYR A 45 -5.97 -5.82 -15.51
N ALA A 46 -4.98 -5.44 -16.32
CA ALA A 46 -4.06 -6.36 -16.98
C ALA A 46 -2.61 -6.26 -16.45
N SER A 47 -2.44 -5.60 -15.30
CA SER A 47 -1.14 -5.29 -14.73
C SER A 47 -0.92 -5.90 -13.35
N THR A 48 0.34 -6.05 -12.98
CA THR A 48 0.80 -6.42 -11.64
C THR A 48 1.69 -5.29 -11.12
N VAL A 49 1.64 -5.03 -9.81
CA VAL A 49 2.57 -4.10 -9.18
C VAL A 49 3.75 -4.86 -8.57
N LEU A 50 4.96 -4.46 -8.92
CA LEU A 50 6.22 -4.97 -8.40
C LEU A 50 6.68 -4.05 -7.26
N VAL A 51 6.94 -4.60 -6.07
CA VAL A 51 7.33 -3.85 -4.88
C VAL A 51 8.62 -4.40 -4.30
N GLY A 52 9.54 -3.51 -3.95
CA GLY A 52 10.81 -3.86 -3.31
C GLY A 52 11.45 -2.64 -2.67
N ARG A 53 12.69 -2.81 -2.21
CA ARG A 53 13.53 -1.76 -1.65
C ARG A 53 14.87 -1.73 -2.35
N VAL A 54 15.45 -0.54 -2.47
CA VAL A 54 16.84 -0.37 -2.86
C VAL A 54 17.67 -0.09 -1.61
N ASP A 55 18.69 -0.91 -1.39
CA ASP A 55 19.71 -0.69 -0.37
C ASP A 55 21.01 -0.21 -1.04
N SER A 56 21.79 0.59 -0.32
CA SER A 56 23.14 0.99 -0.75
C SER A 56 24.14 0.76 0.37
N PRO A 57 24.78 -0.42 0.42
CA PRO A 57 25.82 -0.73 1.39
C PRO A 57 27.03 0.22 1.30
N SER A 58 27.30 0.74 0.10
CA SER A 58 28.35 1.75 -0.11
C SER A 58 28.02 3.13 0.45
N GLY A 59 26.76 3.35 0.87
CA GLY A 59 26.34 4.58 1.52
C GLY A 59 25.90 5.68 0.55
N TRP A 60 25.54 5.34 -0.70
CA TRP A 60 24.84 6.27 -1.59
C TRP A 60 23.54 6.75 -0.92
N ARG A 61 23.30 8.06 -0.96
CA ARG A 61 22.09 8.70 -0.39
C ARG A 61 21.41 9.68 -1.34
N GLY A 62 21.84 9.69 -2.60
CA GLY A 62 21.26 10.56 -3.63
C GLY A 62 20.14 9.87 -4.39
N PRO A 63 19.61 10.53 -5.44
CA PRO A 63 18.52 10.01 -6.24
C PRO A 63 18.81 8.62 -6.81
N VAL A 64 17.77 7.80 -6.94
CA VAL A 64 17.86 6.44 -7.49
C VAL A 64 16.75 6.25 -8.50
N ILE A 65 17.09 5.76 -9.69
CA ILE A 65 16.11 5.30 -10.66
C ILE A 65 16.00 3.79 -10.55
N VAL A 66 14.77 3.29 -10.46
CA VAL A 66 14.46 1.85 -10.48
C VAL A 66 13.58 1.55 -11.68
N ALA A 67 13.90 0.51 -12.44
CA ALA A 67 13.22 0.18 -13.68
C ALA A 67 12.93 -1.31 -13.82
N ALA A 68 11.75 -1.62 -14.34
CA ALA A 68 11.38 -2.94 -14.81
C ALA A 68 11.52 -2.98 -16.33
N HIS A 69 12.22 -3.99 -16.85
CA HIS A 69 12.48 -4.12 -18.27
C HIS A 69 12.25 -5.55 -18.77
N ALA A 70 11.91 -5.65 -20.05
CA ALA A 70 11.79 -6.92 -20.75
C ALA A 70 12.62 -6.89 -22.04
N ARG A 71 13.07 -8.05 -22.51
CA ARG A 71 13.72 -8.17 -23.83
C ARG A 71 12.66 -8.46 -24.89
N LYS A 72 12.55 -7.58 -25.89
CA LYS A 72 11.70 -7.79 -27.08
C LYS A 72 12.57 -7.69 -28.33
N SER A 73 12.64 -8.77 -29.11
CA SER A 73 13.41 -8.84 -30.37
C SER A 73 14.89 -8.45 -30.19
N GLY A 74 15.51 -8.89 -29.10
CA GLY A 74 16.90 -8.56 -28.75
C GLY A 74 17.14 -7.16 -28.16
N ARG A 75 16.12 -6.28 -28.16
CA ARG A 75 16.19 -4.93 -27.57
C ARG A 75 15.59 -4.89 -26.17
N ILE A 76 16.13 -4.03 -25.33
CA ILE A 76 15.60 -3.78 -23.99
C ILE A 76 14.45 -2.79 -24.11
N ASN A 77 13.32 -3.14 -23.52
CA ASN A 77 12.14 -2.29 -23.42
C ASN A 77 11.86 -2.02 -21.94
N ILE A 78 12.02 -0.77 -21.53
CA ILE A 78 11.62 -0.32 -20.18
C ILE A 78 10.10 -0.31 -20.12
N ALA A 79 9.53 -1.17 -19.28
CA ALA A 79 8.08 -1.26 -19.11
C ALA A 79 7.55 -0.16 -18.18
N HIS A 80 8.31 0.12 -17.12
CA HIS A 80 8.05 1.20 -16.19
C HIS A 80 9.34 1.54 -15.44
N HIS A 81 9.50 2.79 -15.02
CA HIS A 81 10.58 3.22 -14.15
C HIS A 81 10.02 4.21 -13.12
N THR A 82 10.75 4.40 -12.03
CA THR A 82 10.44 5.42 -11.04
C THR A 82 11.71 6.09 -10.51
N LEU A 83 11.55 7.30 -9.98
CA LEU A 83 12.59 8.06 -9.29
C LEU A 83 12.33 8.03 -7.78
N LEU A 84 13.37 7.70 -7.01
CA LEU A 84 13.44 7.83 -5.56
C LEU A 84 14.39 8.99 -5.23
N HIS A 85 14.12 9.75 -4.17
CA HIS A 85 15.05 10.81 -3.73
C HIS A 85 16.29 10.24 -3.02
N GLU A 86 16.20 9.01 -2.52
CA GLU A 86 17.30 8.24 -1.93
C GLU A 86 16.98 6.72 -1.96
N PRO A 87 17.94 5.82 -1.66
CA PRO A 87 17.63 4.40 -1.53
C PRO A 87 16.50 4.11 -0.54
N GLY A 88 15.56 3.25 -0.94
CA GLY A 88 14.45 2.80 -0.11
C GLY A 88 13.34 2.13 -0.92
N GLY A 89 12.12 2.13 -0.40
CA GLY A 89 10.98 1.46 -1.02
C GLY A 89 10.57 2.05 -2.37
N TYR A 90 10.22 1.18 -3.32
CA TYR A 90 9.75 1.54 -4.66
C TYR A 90 8.58 0.64 -5.08
N GLU A 91 7.82 1.12 -6.06
CA GLU A 91 6.73 0.37 -6.70
C GLU A 91 6.78 0.60 -8.22
N LEU A 92 6.55 -0.46 -9.00
CA LEU A 92 6.46 -0.38 -10.45
C LEU A 92 5.22 -1.11 -10.94
N ILE A 93 4.48 -0.55 -11.90
CA ILE A 93 3.33 -1.24 -12.51
C ILE A 93 3.71 -1.76 -13.90
N VAL A 94 3.53 -3.06 -14.13
CA VAL A 94 3.87 -3.71 -15.39
C VAL A 94 2.72 -4.58 -15.89
N PRO A 95 2.46 -4.63 -17.21
CA PRO A 95 1.51 -5.58 -17.78
C PRO A 95 1.91 -7.04 -17.51
N LYS A 96 0.99 -7.98 -17.67
CA LYS A 96 1.31 -9.42 -17.66
C LYS A 96 2.52 -9.74 -18.56
N GLY A 97 3.50 -10.46 -18.03
CA GLY A 97 4.73 -10.80 -18.75
C GLY A 97 5.91 -11.16 -17.84
N GLU A 98 7.08 -11.28 -18.43
CA GLU A 98 8.34 -11.61 -17.75
C GLU A 98 9.27 -10.40 -17.74
N TYR A 99 9.80 -10.06 -16.56
CA TYR A 99 10.61 -8.87 -16.35
C TYR A 99 11.89 -9.15 -15.58
N ALA A 100 12.88 -8.28 -15.80
CA ALA A 100 14.03 -8.09 -14.93
C ALA A 100 13.98 -6.68 -14.32
N LEU A 101 14.68 -6.50 -13.21
CA LEU A 101 14.75 -5.23 -12.48
C LEU A 101 16.18 -4.72 -12.43
N PHE A 102 16.30 -3.41 -12.57
CA PHE A 102 17.55 -2.68 -12.55
C PHE A 102 17.37 -1.39 -11.74
N ALA A 103 18.42 -0.98 -11.03
CA ALA A 103 18.49 0.33 -10.41
C ALA A 103 19.88 0.95 -10.55
N PHE A 104 19.92 2.28 -10.58
CA PHE A 104 21.17 3.05 -10.50
C PHE A 104 20.98 4.34 -9.71
N GLY A 105 22.06 4.82 -9.09
CA GLY A 105 22.13 6.14 -8.49
C GLY A 105 22.36 7.19 -9.57
N ASP A 106 21.40 8.10 -9.77
CA ASP A 106 21.47 9.18 -10.76
C ASP A 106 22.29 10.34 -10.19
N THR A 107 23.60 10.27 -10.42
CA THR A 107 24.58 11.13 -9.75
C THR A 107 24.55 12.57 -10.22
N ASN A 108 24.20 12.78 -11.49
CA ASN A 108 24.15 14.08 -12.13
C ASN A 108 22.71 14.59 -12.39
N GLY A 109 21.70 13.77 -12.08
CA GLY A 109 20.29 14.13 -12.20
C GLY A 109 19.78 14.18 -13.64
N ASN A 110 20.47 13.53 -14.58
CA ASN A 110 20.10 13.56 -16.01
C ASN A 110 19.11 12.46 -16.40
N GLY A 111 18.86 11.49 -15.50
CA GLY A 111 18.00 10.34 -15.74
C GLY A 111 18.51 9.37 -16.82
N VAL A 112 19.82 9.36 -17.07
CA VAL A 112 20.52 8.47 -18.00
C VAL A 112 21.49 7.62 -17.19
N PHE A 113 21.54 6.32 -17.46
CA PHE A 113 22.52 5.46 -16.79
C PHE A 113 23.92 5.71 -17.35
N ASP A 114 24.75 6.44 -16.60
CA ASP A 114 26.10 6.82 -16.99
C ASP A 114 27.17 5.84 -16.46
N ALA A 115 28.33 5.83 -17.12
CA ALA A 115 29.43 4.97 -16.72
C ALA A 115 29.96 5.35 -15.33
N GLY A 116 30.11 4.36 -14.44
CA GLY A 116 30.62 4.55 -13.08
C GLY A 116 29.54 4.92 -12.04
N GLU A 117 28.27 4.99 -12.44
CA GLU A 117 27.19 5.20 -11.48
C GLU A 117 26.92 3.93 -10.64
N PRO A 118 26.66 4.09 -9.32
CA PRO A 118 26.31 2.97 -8.47
C PRO A 118 25.08 2.26 -9.03
N SER A 119 25.14 0.95 -9.20
CA SER A 119 24.11 0.21 -9.93
C SER A 119 23.94 -1.23 -9.45
N GLY A 120 22.80 -1.81 -9.78
CA GLY A 120 22.47 -3.18 -9.38
C GLY A 120 21.29 -3.76 -10.16
N GLU A 121 21.27 -5.08 -10.30
CA GLU A 121 20.16 -5.85 -10.83
C GLU A 121 19.54 -6.73 -9.75
N TYR A 122 18.27 -7.08 -9.93
CA TYR A 122 17.62 -8.00 -9.00
C TYR A 122 18.22 -9.39 -9.17
N THR A 123 18.81 -9.90 -8.09
CA THR A 123 19.57 -11.16 -8.14
C THR A 123 18.74 -12.39 -7.76
N GLY A 124 17.49 -12.22 -7.31
CA GLY A 124 16.60 -13.32 -6.91
C GLY A 124 16.09 -14.17 -8.08
N THR A 125 14.93 -14.81 -7.92
CA THR A 125 14.35 -15.66 -8.98
C THR A 125 14.02 -14.83 -10.21
N THR A 126 14.64 -15.17 -11.34
CA THR A 126 14.41 -14.51 -12.64
C THR A 126 13.98 -15.54 -13.70
N PRO A 127 13.11 -15.16 -14.65
CA PRO A 127 12.45 -13.86 -14.76
C PRO A 127 11.40 -13.62 -13.66
N ILE A 128 11.12 -12.36 -13.35
CA ILE A 128 10.00 -11.97 -12.49
C ILE A 128 8.72 -12.09 -13.32
N VAL A 129 7.83 -13.01 -12.92
CA VAL A 129 6.58 -13.28 -13.63
C VAL A 129 5.48 -12.37 -13.09
N ALA A 130 5.04 -11.40 -13.89
CA ALA A 130 3.84 -10.61 -13.64
C ALA A 130 2.64 -11.31 -14.24
N THR A 131 1.65 -11.65 -13.41
CA THR A 131 0.48 -12.44 -13.80
C THR A 131 -0.65 -11.57 -14.38
N GLY A 132 -0.60 -10.25 -14.21
CA GLY A 132 -1.64 -9.31 -14.58
C GLY A 132 -2.65 -9.02 -13.45
N THR A 133 -2.30 -9.36 -12.22
CA THR A 133 -3.10 -9.17 -10.99
C THR A 133 -2.19 -8.89 -9.80
N GLY A 134 -2.71 -8.22 -8.78
CA GLY A 134 -2.11 -8.11 -7.45
C GLY A 134 -0.70 -7.52 -7.40
N VAL A 135 0.12 -8.06 -6.49
CA VAL A 135 1.48 -7.60 -6.18
C VAL A 135 2.48 -8.75 -6.19
N VAL A 136 3.68 -8.51 -6.71
CA VAL A 136 4.89 -9.31 -6.45
C VAL A 136 5.79 -8.50 -5.53
N ALA A 137 6.05 -9.00 -4.32
CA ALA A 137 6.80 -8.31 -3.28
C ALA A 137 8.19 -8.94 -3.03
N LEU A 138 8.98 -8.30 -2.15
CA LEU A 138 10.34 -8.71 -1.77
C LEU A 138 11.31 -8.72 -2.95
N LEU A 139 11.19 -7.72 -3.82
CA LEU A 139 12.03 -7.52 -4.98
C LEU A 139 13.23 -6.61 -4.66
N ASP A 140 13.94 -6.89 -3.57
CA ASP A 140 14.97 -5.98 -3.06
C ASP A 140 16.22 -5.95 -3.96
N LEU A 141 16.78 -4.76 -4.13
CA LEU A 141 17.92 -4.42 -4.98
C LEU A 141 19.04 -3.85 -4.13
N VAL A 142 20.30 -4.08 -4.55
CA VAL A 142 21.49 -3.56 -3.87
C VAL A 142 22.30 -2.75 -4.88
N LEU A 143 22.57 -1.48 -4.57
CA LEU A 143 23.47 -0.63 -5.37
C LEU A 143 24.92 -0.87 -4.96
N ASN A 144 25.76 -1.18 -5.94
CA ASN A 144 27.20 -1.36 -5.77
C ASN A 144 27.98 -0.25 -6.48
N ASP A 145 29.13 0.17 -5.93
CA ASP A 145 29.93 1.32 -6.41
C ASP A 145 30.60 1.11 -7.78
N ALA A 146 30.75 -0.14 -8.21
CA ALA A 146 31.30 -0.47 -9.51
C ALA A 146 30.20 -1.15 -10.32
N SER A 147 30.01 -0.76 -11.59
CA SER A 147 29.22 -1.54 -12.53
C SER A 147 29.76 -2.97 -12.51
N PRO A 148 28.99 -3.99 -12.04
CA PRO A 148 29.39 -5.36 -12.26
C PRO A 148 29.67 -5.53 -13.76
N ASP A 149 30.67 -6.34 -14.10
CA ASP A 149 31.10 -6.60 -15.49
C ASP A 149 29.97 -7.13 -16.42
N GLN A 150 28.74 -7.28 -15.91
CA GLN A 150 27.57 -7.84 -16.59
C GLN A 150 26.23 -7.19 -16.16
N ILE A 151 26.10 -5.85 -16.19
CA ILE A 151 24.76 -5.23 -16.22
C ILE A 151 24.15 -5.40 -17.61
N ALA A 152 22.92 -5.91 -17.69
CA ALA A 152 22.19 -6.12 -18.93
C ALA A 152 21.77 -4.80 -19.59
N ILE A 153 21.52 -3.75 -18.81
CA ILE A 153 21.20 -2.39 -19.28
C ILE A 153 22.46 -1.67 -19.81
N PRO A 154 22.49 -1.24 -21.08
CA PRO A 154 23.62 -0.50 -21.63
C PRO A 154 23.78 0.88 -20.99
N VAL A 155 25.03 1.30 -20.79
CA VAL A 155 25.38 2.70 -20.50
C VAL A 155 24.80 3.61 -21.61
N GLY A 156 24.27 4.77 -21.21
CA GLY A 156 23.57 5.71 -22.09
C GLY A 156 22.08 5.42 -22.28
N THR A 157 21.53 4.41 -21.59
CA THR A 157 20.07 4.18 -21.58
C THR A 157 19.38 5.33 -20.85
N SER A 158 18.49 6.04 -21.55
CA SER A 158 17.70 7.14 -20.99
C SER A 158 16.41 6.60 -20.34
N PHE A 159 16.17 7.02 -19.10
CA PHE A 159 14.94 6.78 -18.36
C PHE A 159 14.09 8.04 -18.27
N SER A 160 14.64 9.22 -18.54
CA SER A 160 13.85 10.45 -18.63
C SER A 160 13.01 10.49 -19.91
N ALA A 161 11.69 10.60 -19.76
CA ALA A 161 10.75 10.76 -20.88
C ALA A 161 10.25 12.21 -21.06
N SER A 162 10.59 13.13 -20.15
CA SER A 162 10.05 14.51 -20.13
C SER A 162 11.11 15.56 -19.78
N ALA A 163 10.93 16.78 -20.28
CA ALA A 163 11.76 17.95 -19.97
C ALA A 163 11.51 18.54 -18.56
N THR A 164 10.45 18.11 -17.88
CA THR A 164 10.15 18.51 -16.49
C THR A 164 10.91 17.64 -15.51
N ARG A 165 11.54 18.25 -14.48
CA ARG A 165 12.22 17.50 -13.42
C ARG A 165 11.25 16.48 -12.78
N PRO A 166 11.56 15.17 -12.85
CA PRO A 166 10.72 14.16 -12.22
C PRO A 166 10.69 14.35 -10.70
N HIS A 167 9.53 14.14 -10.08
CA HIS A 167 9.43 14.12 -8.62
C HIS A 167 9.62 12.69 -8.11
N SER A 168 10.05 12.59 -6.85
CA SER A 168 10.24 11.29 -6.21
C SER A 168 8.89 10.63 -5.90
N THR A 169 8.73 9.35 -6.25
CA THR A 169 7.56 8.54 -5.84
C THR A 169 7.78 7.83 -4.51
N GLN A 170 8.97 7.95 -3.91
CA GLN A 170 9.29 7.39 -2.59
C GLN A 170 8.53 8.11 -1.48
N ALA A 171 8.05 7.33 -0.48
CA ALA A 171 7.38 7.86 0.71
C ALA A 171 8.24 8.89 1.46
N GLY A 172 7.62 10.00 1.88
CA GLY A 172 8.31 11.10 2.55
C GLY A 172 8.95 12.12 1.60
N ALA A 173 8.68 12.01 0.29
CA ALA A 173 9.10 13.02 -0.67
C ALA A 173 8.58 14.40 -0.26
N LEU A 174 9.45 15.41 -0.34
CA LEU A 174 9.11 16.79 -0.04
C LEU A 174 8.47 17.45 -1.25
N ALA A 175 7.38 18.15 -1.03
CA ALA A 175 6.75 19.02 -2.01
C ALA A 175 6.10 20.21 -1.31
N ASP A 176 6.08 21.38 -1.95
CA ASP A 176 5.28 22.51 -1.48
C ASP A 176 3.79 22.23 -1.72
N LEU A 177 2.90 22.76 -0.88
CA LEU A 177 1.46 22.61 -1.07
C LEU A 177 0.99 23.27 -2.39
N ASP A 178 1.69 24.32 -2.84
CA ASP A 178 1.46 25.01 -4.10
C ASP A 178 2.13 24.34 -5.30
N ALA A 179 2.81 23.20 -5.10
CA ALA A 179 3.48 22.49 -6.18
C ALA A 179 2.48 22.07 -7.29
N PRO A 180 2.84 22.19 -8.58
CA PRO A 180 1.96 21.84 -9.69
C PRO A 180 1.38 20.43 -9.61
N ILE A 181 2.13 19.49 -9.03
CA ILE A 181 1.70 18.11 -8.82
C ILE A 181 0.43 18.02 -7.97
N PHE A 182 0.19 18.94 -7.04
CA PHE A 182 -0.99 18.97 -6.17
C PHE A 182 -2.15 19.80 -6.71
N SER A 183 -2.08 20.27 -7.96
CA SER A 183 -3.17 21.02 -8.57
C SER A 183 -4.45 20.19 -8.71
N ALA A 184 -5.60 20.88 -8.73
CA ALA A 184 -6.90 20.27 -9.01
C ALA A 184 -6.93 19.54 -10.37
N GLU A 185 -6.17 20.00 -11.37
CA GLU A 185 -6.05 19.32 -12.66
C GLU A 185 -5.39 17.94 -12.51
N ASN A 186 -4.33 17.84 -11.71
CA ASN A 186 -3.72 16.55 -11.40
C ASN A 186 -4.63 15.68 -10.53
N GLY A 187 -5.42 16.26 -9.61
CA GLY A 187 -6.47 15.56 -8.87
C GLY A 187 -7.50 14.91 -9.81
N ALA A 188 -8.01 15.69 -10.78
CA ALA A 188 -8.91 15.20 -11.82
C ALA A 188 -8.26 14.11 -12.70
N ARG A 189 -6.97 14.28 -13.05
CA ARG A 189 -6.21 13.27 -13.80
C ARG A 189 -6.07 11.96 -13.03
N GLY A 190 -5.79 12.02 -11.73
CA GLY A 190 -5.75 10.84 -10.87
C GLY A 190 -7.09 10.10 -10.77
N TYR A 191 -8.20 10.78 -11.05
CA TYR A 191 -9.53 10.18 -11.09
C TYR A 191 -9.90 9.60 -12.46
N TRP A 192 -9.62 10.32 -13.55
CA TRP A 192 -10.05 9.95 -14.90
C TRP A 192 -8.99 9.22 -15.75
N ALA A 193 -7.73 9.28 -15.36
CA ALA A 193 -6.59 8.60 -16.01
C ALA A 193 -5.63 8.04 -14.94
N PRO A 194 -6.08 7.07 -14.13
CA PRO A 194 -5.34 6.60 -12.96
C PRO A 194 -4.02 5.89 -13.30
N MET A 195 -3.91 5.23 -14.46
CA MET A 195 -2.67 4.56 -14.88
C MET A 195 -1.63 5.58 -15.33
N GLU A 196 -2.03 6.57 -16.13
CA GLU A 196 -1.16 7.68 -16.49
C GLU A 196 -0.68 8.44 -15.26
N PHE A 197 -1.59 8.76 -14.34
CA PHE A 197 -1.24 9.40 -13.06
C PHE A 197 -0.25 8.56 -12.27
N PHE A 198 -0.49 7.26 -12.11
CA PHE A 198 0.41 6.40 -11.34
C PHE A 198 1.80 6.30 -11.99
N LYS A 199 1.90 6.23 -13.31
CA LYS A 199 3.19 6.20 -14.01
C LYS A 199 3.94 7.53 -13.93
N ALA A 200 3.21 8.64 -13.98
CA ALA A 200 3.83 9.97 -13.89
C ALA A 200 4.19 10.33 -12.45
N ALA A 201 3.39 9.90 -11.47
CA ALA A 201 3.46 10.41 -10.12
C ALA A 201 3.47 9.41 -8.96
N GLY A 202 3.25 8.14 -9.26
CA GLY A 202 2.96 7.11 -8.26
C GLY A 202 1.66 7.41 -7.51
N GLY A 203 1.43 6.70 -6.42
CA GLY A 203 0.69 7.24 -5.29
C GLY A 203 1.65 7.32 -4.11
N ASN A 204 1.65 8.43 -3.38
CA ASN A 204 2.73 8.72 -2.43
C ASN A 204 2.21 9.39 -1.14
N VAL A 205 2.96 9.23 -0.05
CA VAL A 205 2.79 10.02 1.17
C VAL A 205 3.81 11.15 1.13
N TYR A 206 3.33 12.36 0.86
CA TYR A 206 4.15 13.56 0.78
C TYR A 206 4.29 14.26 2.12
N PHE A 207 5.46 14.83 2.34
CA PHE A 207 5.72 15.76 3.43
C PHE A 207 5.86 17.17 2.87
N LEU A 208 5.47 18.18 3.65
CA LEU A 208 5.72 19.59 3.30
C LEU A 208 7.02 20.11 3.94
N GLU A 209 7.58 19.35 4.88
CA GLU A 209 8.78 19.66 5.64
C GLU A 209 9.45 18.36 6.08
N PRO A 210 10.77 18.34 6.32
CA PRO A 210 11.46 17.16 6.83
C PRO A 210 10.77 16.57 8.07
N TYR A 211 10.84 15.25 8.23
CA TYR A 211 10.27 14.58 9.40
C TYR A 211 10.88 15.09 10.71
N ASP A 212 10.03 15.42 11.67
CA ASP A 212 10.39 15.79 13.04
C ASP A 212 9.84 14.75 14.03
N PRO A 213 10.72 14.00 14.72
CA PRO A 213 10.31 12.96 15.66
C PRO A 213 9.57 13.46 16.91
N ASN A 214 9.54 14.78 17.15
CA ASN A 214 8.84 15.36 18.29
C ASN A 214 7.39 15.75 17.98
N ARG A 215 6.98 15.67 16.70
CA ARG A 215 5.63 16.00 16.25
C ARG A 215 4.88 14.75 15.87
N ILE A 216 3.57 14.74 16.14
CA ILE A 216 2.70 13.62 15.78
C ILE A 216 2.32 13.76 14.30
N PRO A 217 2.65 12.79 13.45
CA PRO A 217 2.15 12.73 12.09
C PRO A 217 0.62 12.71 12.03
N ILE A 218 0.03 13.60 11.23
CA ILE A 218 -1.37 13.55 10.81
C ILE A 218 -1.39 13.27 9.31
N LEU A 219 -1.81 12.06 8.94
CA LEU A 219 -2.02 11.68 7.55
C LEU A 219 -3.39 12.15 7.07
N PHE A 220 -3.39 13.07 6.10
CA PHE A 220 -4.56 13.50 5.36
C PHE A 220 -4.75 12.66 4.10
N VAL A 221 -5.96 12.11 3.93
CA VAL A 221 -6.33 11.22 2.81
C VAL A 221 -7.51 11.82 2.04
N HIS A 222 -7.26 12.28 0.82
CA HIS A 222 -8.28 12.94 -0.01
C HIS A 222 -9.28 11.96 -0.64
N GLY A 223 -10.40 12.51 -1.13
CA GLY A 223 -11.47 11.80 -1.84
C GLY A 223 -11.32 11.77 -3.36
N ALA A 224 -12.39 11.42 -4.05
CA ALA A 224 -12.46 11.35 -5.52
C ALA A 224 -12.10 12.68 -6.17
N GLY A 225 -11.11 12.68 -7.07
CA GLY A 225 -10.63 13.87 -7.78
C GLY A 225 -9.90 14.89 -6.90
N GLY A 226 -9.73 14.60 -5.60
CA GLY A 226 -9.12 15.52 -4.64
C GLY A 226 -7.60 15.59 -4.74
N SER A 227 -7.02 16.49 -3.96
CA SER A 227 -5.59 16.76 -3.89
C SER A 227 -5.15 17.20 -2.49
N PRO A 228 -3.83 17.26 -2.19
CA PRO A 228 -3.34 17.85 -0.96
C PRO A 228 -3.80 19.30 -0.74
N GLN A 229 -4.03 20.07 -1.81
CA GLN A 229 -4.48 21.46 -1.72
C GLN A 229 -5.87 21.60 -1.08
N ASP A 230 -6.72 20.57 -1.14
CA ASP A 230 -8.05 20.59 -0.54
C ASP A 230 -7.99 20.69 0.99
N TRP A 231 -6.87 20.29 1.58
CA TRP A 231 -6.61 20.31 3.02
C TRP A 231 -5.95 21.61 3.50
N ARG A 232 -5.80 22.63 2.63
CA ARG A 232 -5.10 23.87 2.97
C ARG A 232 -5.62 24.51 4.25
N TYR A 233 -6.93 24.57 4.43
CA TYR A 233 -7.50 25.14 5.65
C TYR A 233 -7.03 24.39 6.91
N PHE A 234 -7.04 23.05 6.89
CA PHE A 234 -6.53 22.25 8.02
C PHE A 234 -5.03 22.48 8.23
N PHE A 235 -4.24 22.50 7.15
CA PHE A 235 -2.81 22.76 7.21
C PHE A 235 -2.46 24.13 7.81
N ASP A 236 -3.18 25.18 7.42
CA ASP A 236 -2.92 26.55 7.86
C ASP A 236 -3.29 26.78 9.34
N HIS A 237 -4.25 26.02 9.88
CA HIS A 237 -4.80 26.24 11.22
C HIS A 237 -4.38 25.20 12.27
N ILE A 238 -3.77 24.09 11.85
CA ILE A 238 -3.28 23.06 12.80
C ILE A 238 -2.07 23.57 13.57
N ASP A 239 -1.94 23.17 14.84
CA ASP A 239 -0.76 23.47 15.64
C ASP A 239 0.45 22.67 15.14
N ARG A 240 1.19 23.26 14.19
CA ARG A 240 2.37 22.65 13.58
C ARG A 240 3.58 22.54 14.51
N SER A 241 3.50 23.07 15.74
CA SER A 241 4.51 22.79 16.78
C SER A 241 4.31 21.42 17.42
N ARG A 242 3.10 20.86 17.30
CA ARG A 242 2.71 19.55 17.84
C ARG A 242 2.46 18.50 16.77
N TYR A 243 1.89 18.90 15.65
CA TYR A 243 1.48 18.00 14.59
C TYR A 243 2.29 18.22 13.33
N GLN A 244 2.57 17.14 12.60
CA GLN A 244 3.19 17.21 11.29
C GLN A 244 2.21 16.68 10.21
N PRO A 245 1.62 17.57 9.40
CA PRO A 245 0.77 17.18 8.29
C PRO A 245 1.52 16.37 7.22
N TRP A 246 0.98 15.19 6.90
CA TRP A 246 1.38 14.34 5.78
C TRP A 246 0.19 14.17 4.84
N PHE A 247 0.45 13.99 3.54
CA PHE A 247 -0.62 13.89 2.54
C PHE A 247 -0.48 12.62 1.72
N PHE A 248 -1.46 11.71 1.82
CA PHE A 248 -1.53 10.58 0.90
C PHE A 248 -2.21 11.05 -0.39
N TYR A 249 -1.42 11.23 -1.44
CA TYR A 249 -1.89 11.64 -2.76
C TYR A 249 -1.79 10.47 -3.74
N TYR A 250 -2.94 9.99 -4.20
CA TYR A 250 -3.07 8.73 -4.93
C TYR A 250 -4.06 8.86 -6.10
N PRO A 251 -3.98 8.01 -7.13
CA PRO A 251 -4.95 8.00 -8.22
C PRO A 251 -6.31 7.50 -7.72
N SER A 252 -7.16 8.42 -7.27
CA SER A 252 -8.49 8.12 -6.71
C SER A 252 -9.45 7.41 -7.69
N GLY A 253 -9.11 7.33 -8.98
CA GLY A 253 -9.84 6.52 -9.96
C GLY A 253 -9.50 5.03 -9.93
N ALA A 254 -8.36 4.65 -9.33
CA ALA A 254 -7.93 3.26 -9.22
C ALA A 254 -8.77 2.47 -8.21
N ALA A 255 -8.69 1.13 -8.26
CA ALA A 255 -9.36 0.28 -7.30
C ALA A 255 -8.95 0.63 -5.86
N LEU A 256 -9.93 0.76 -4.97
CA LEU A 256 -9.74 1.22 -3.60
C LEU A 256 -8.94 0.24 -2.76
N ASP A 257 -9.07 -1.06 -3.02
CA ASP A 257 -8.27 -2.09 -2.35
C ASP A 257 -6.77 -1.97 -2.74
N SER A 258 -6.48 -1.71 -4.01
CA SER A 258 -5.10 -1.40 -4.46
C SER A 258 -4.54 -0.15 -3.76
N MET A 259 -5.35 0.89 -3.60
CA MET A 259 -4.91 2.13 -2.95
C MET A 259 -4.71 1.95 -1.43
N ALA A 260 -5.53 1.11 -0.79
CA ALA A 260 -5.35 0.75 0.61
C ALA A 260 -4.06 -0.05 0.84
N TYR A 261 -3.72 -0.96 -0.07
CA TYR A 261 -2.47 -1.72 0.02
C TYR A 261 -1.24 -0.89 -0.36
N LEU A 262 -1.37 0.05 -1.30
CA LEU A 262 -0.34 1.07 -1.56
C LEU A 262 -0.09 1.92 -0.31
N LEU A 263 -1.15 2.38 0.36
CA LEU A 263 -1.03 3.13 1.61
C LEU A 263 -0.29 2.32 2.68
N PHE A 264 -0.60 1.02 2.80
CA PHE A 264 0.14 0.10 3.66
C PHE A 264 1.64 0.14 3.37
N TRP A 265 2.06 -0.06 2.12
CA TRP A 265 3.48 -0.06 1.75
C TRP A 265 4.16 1.29 2.03
N LYS A 266 3.49 2.41 1.75
CA LYS A 266 4.03 3.74 2.04
C LYS A 266 4.23 3.96 3.53
N LEU A 267 3.20 3.70 4.35
CA LEU A 267 3.30 3.83 5.80
C LEU A 267 4.28 2.83 6.41
N PHE A 268 4.38 1.63 5.85
CA PHE A 268 5.33 0.61 6.29
C PHE A 268 6.77 1.10 6.09
N ASN A 269 7.09 1.61 4.91
CA ASN A 269 8.41 2.17 4.62
C ASN A 269 8.73 3.40 5.50
N LEU A 270 7.74 4.25 5.78
CA LEU A 270 7.92 5.38 6.70
C LEU A 270 8.14 4.91 8.13
N GLN A 271 7.38 3.92 8.61
CA GLN A 271 7.53 3.37 9.94
C GLN A 271 8.90 2.72 10.11
N LEU A 272 9.33 1.97 9.10
CA LEU A 272 10.64 1.32 9.04
C LEU A 272 11.80 2.32 9.07
N ARG A 273 11.62 3.51 8.49
CA ARG A 273 12.63 4.56 8.44
C ARG A 273 12.66 5.44 9.69
N TYR A 274 11.48 5.86 10.16
CA TYR A 274 11.34 6.93 11.15
C TYR A 274 10.95 6.44 12.54
N HIS A 275 10.47 5.21 12.67
CA HIS A 275 10.04 4.61 13.94
C HIS A 275 9.11 5.53 14.74
N PHE A 276 8.17 6.20 14.05
CA PHE A 276 7.24 7.12 14.70
C PHE A 276 6.38 6.36 15.72
N GLU A 277 6.03 7.02 16.82
CA GLU A 277 5.36 6.36 17.96
C GLU A 277 3.83 6.41 17.85
N THR A 278 3.32 7.42 17.16
CA THR A 278 1.89 7.74 17.01
C THR A 278 1.63 8.23 15.60
N LEU A 279 0.47 7.88 15.06
CA LEU A 279 -0.05 8.34 13.77
C LEU A 279 -1.55 8.61 13.93
N TYR A 280 -1.99 9.78 13.47
CA TYR A 280 -3.40 10.10 13.30
C TYR A 280 -3.75 10.10 11.82
N ILE A 281 -4.94 9.60 11.48
CA ILE A 281 -5.42 9.51 10.10
C ILE A 281 -6.70 10.33 10.01
N THR A 282 -6.74 11.27 9.08
CA THR A 282 -7.91 12.10 8.78
C THR A 282 -8.24 11.94 7.30
N ALA A 283 -9.45 11.50 7.00
CA ALA A 283 -9.80 11.11 5.65
C ALA A 283 -11.13 11.72 5.22
N HIS A 284 -11.20 12.15 3.97
CA HIS A 284 -12.38 12.77 3.39
C HIS A 284 -12.99 11.89 2.30
N SER A 285 -14.33 11.82 2.28
CA SER A 285 -15.08 11.16 1.23
C SER A 285 -14.56 9.73 0.99
N MET A 286 -14.29 9.35 -0.26
CA MET A 286 -13.73 8.06 -0.65
C MET A 286 -12.38 7.72 0.01
N GLY A 287 -11.61 8.72 0.44
CA GLY A 287 -10.37 8.51 1.20
C GLY A 287 -10.61 7.79 2.53
N GLY A 288 -11.79 7.96 3.14
CA GLY A 288 -12.18 7.24 4.35
C GLY A 288 -12.38 5.74 4.11
N LEU A 289 -12.80 5.34 2.90
CA LEU A 289 -12.88 3.93 2.52
C LEU A 289 -11.48 3.32 2.42
N VAL A 290 -10.55 4.01 1.76
CA VAL A 290 -9.14 3.61 1.63
C VAL A 290 -8.48 3.47 3.01
N ALA A 291 -8.60 4.50 3.85
CA ALA A 291 -8.03 4.50 5.20
C ALA A 291 -8.62 3.39 6.08
N ARG A 292 -9.94 3.15 6.00
CA ARG A 292 -10.58 2.07 6.75
C ARG A 292 -10.11 0.70 6.28
N THR A 293 -10.04 0.45 4.97
CA THR A 293 -9.55 -0.83 4.42
C THR A 293 -8.10 -1.08 4.82
N PHE A 294 -7.24 -0.07 4.78
CA PHE A 294 -5.87 -0.16 5.32
C PHE A 294 -5.88 -0.58 6.81
N LEU A 295 -6.65 0.09 7.66
CA LEU A 295 -6.74 -0.25 9.09
C LEU A 295 -7.34 -1.63 9.33
N LEU A 296 -8.29 -2.06 8.52
CA LEU A 296 -8.94 -3.36 8.60
C LEU A 296 -7.95 -4.49 8.29
N ASN A 297 -7.17 -4.34 7.22
CA ASN A 297 -6.30 -5.39 6.70
C ASN A 297 -4.92 -5.37 7.37
N HIS A 298 -4.42 -4.19 7.74
CA HIS A 298 -3.06 -4.00 8.23
C HIS A 298 -2.96 -3.24 9.55
N GLY A 299 -4.05 -2.74 10.13
CA GLY A 299 -3.99 -1.93 11.36
C GLY A 299 -3.40 -2.67 12.57
N GLY A 300 -3.47 -4.00 12.62
CA GLY A 300 -2.75 -4.81 13.61
C GLY A 300 -1.22 -4.72 13.51
N GLN A 301 -0.71 -4.39 12.32
CA GLN A 301 0.72 -4.13 12.04
C GLN A 301 1.10 -2.66 12.26
N PHE A 302 0.12 -1.79 12.52
CA PHE A 302 0.29 -0.35 12.80
C PHE A 302 -0.31 0.05 14.15
N PRO A 303 0.20 -0.46 15.29
CA PRO A 303 -0.25 -0.03 16.62
C PRO A 303 0.02 1.46 16.90
N GLN A 304 0.81 2.13 16.06
CA GLN A 304 1.03 3.58 16.05
C GLN A 304 -0.23 4.33 15.63
N ALA A 305 -1.12 3.73 14.82
CA ALA A 305 -2.39 4.35 14.46
C ALA A 305 -3.29 4.43 15.71
N ARG A 306 -3.53 5.65 16.20
CA ARG A 306 -4.30 5.89 17.44
C ARG A 306 -5.62 6.61 17.22
N LEU A 307 -5.75 7.35 16.12
CA LEU A 307 -6.93 8.14 15.80
C LEU A 307 -7.27 7.98 14.32
N PHE A 308 -8.54 7.73 14.04
CA PHE A 308 -9.11 7.84 12.71
C PHE A 308 -10.29 8.82 12.74
N VAL A 309 -10.25 9.85 11.90
CA VAL A 309 -11.34 10.80 11.71
C VAL A 309 -11.80 10.72 10.26
N SER A 310 -13.09 10.47 10.04
CA SER A 310 -13.70 10.51 8.71
C SER A 310 -14.55 11.76 8.53
N LEU A 311 -14.52 12.33 7.33
CA LEU A 311 -15.31 13.49 6.92
C LEU A 311 -16.12 13.12 5.68
N SER A 312 -17.45 13.07 5.79
CA SER A 312 -18.38 12.80 4.69
C SER A 312 -18.09 11.52 3.88
N THR A 313 -17.63 10.45 4.53
CA THR A 313 -17.29 9.19 3.87
C THR A 313 -18.54 8.36 3.47
N PRO A 314 -18.64 7.86 2.23
CA PRO A 314 -19.77 7.05 1.77
C PRO A 314 -19.69 5.59 2.25
N TRP A 315 -19.96 5.31 3.52
CA TRP A 315 -19.79 3.97 4.13
C TRP A 315 -20.69 2.87 3.56
N ALA A 316 -21.79 3.22 2.89
CA ALA A 316 -22.66 2.27 2.18
C ALA A 316 -22.42 2.24 0.67
N GLY A 317 -21.33 2.84 0.19
CA GLY A 317 -21.10 3.04 -1.24
C GLY A 317 -21.94 4.18 -1.81
N GLU A 318 -22.03 4.25 -3.13
CA GLU A 318 -22.78 5.30 -3.84
C GLU A 318 -23.61 4.72 -4.98
N ALA A 319 -24.89 5.07 -5.03
CA ALA A 319 -25.82 4.51 -6.01
C ALA A 319 -25.49 4.98 -7.44
N THR A 320 -24.92 6.18 -7.59
CA THR A 320 -24.49 6.68 -8.90
C THR A 320 -23.29 5.92 -9.46
N ALA A 321 -22.41 5.38 -8.58
CA ALA A 321 -21.33 4.51 -9.02
C ALA A 321 -21.88 3.20 -9.60
N GLU A 322 -22.88 2.61 -8.95
CA GLU A 322 -23.58 1.41 -9.43
C GLU A 322 -24.26 1.63 -10.78
N LEU A 323 -24.95 2.76 -10.96
CA LEU A 323 -25.50 3.15 -12.26
C LEU A 323 -24.41 3.37 -13.32
N GLY A 324 -23.30 3.99 -12.93
CA GLY A 324 -22.13 4.21 -13.79
C GLY A 324 -21.52 2.91 -14.29
N VAL A 325 -21.31 1.93 -13.41
CA VAL A 325 -20.81 0.59 -13.78
C VAL A 325 -21.75 -0.10 -14.77
N LYS A 326 -23.07 0.01 -14.55
CA LYS A 326 -24.07 -0.66 -15.38
C LYS A 326 -24.29 -0.04 -16.76
N HIS A 327 -24.15 1.29 -16.87
CA HIS A 327 -24.61 2.03 -18.05
C HIS A 327 -23.52 2.84 -18.76
N SER A 328 -22.37 3.07 -18.15
CA SER A 328 -21.28 3.84 -18.77
C SER A 328 -20.52 3.00 -19.79
N PRO A 329 -20.17 3.56 -20.97
CA PRO A 329 -19.30 2.87 -21.94
C PRO A 329 -17.86 2.68 -21.45
N ALA A 330 -17.45 3.40 -20.40
CA ALA A 330 -16.16 3.24 -19.73
C ALA A 330 -16.33 3.35 -18.22
N VAL A 331 -15.73 2.41 -17.49
CA VAL A 331 -15.88 2.28 -16.03
C VAL A 331 -14.57 2.66 -15.34
N VAL A 332 -14.66 3.62 -14.43
CA VAL A 332 -13.57 3.97 -13.51
C VAL A 332 -13.44 2.84 -12.47
N PRO A 333 -12.26 2.24 -12.26
CA PRO A 333 -12.09 1.13 -11.33
C PRO A 333 -12.68 1.36 -9.93
N SER A 334 -12.52 2.55 -9.34
CA SER A 334 -13.10 2.87 -8.03
C SER A 334 -14.62 2.83 -7.98
N TRP A 335 -15.33 2.98 -9.11
CA TRP A 335 -16.79 2.86 -9.14
C TRP A 335 -17.23 1.43 -8.85
N VAL A 336 -16.45 0.42 -9.27
CA VAL A 336 -16.72 -0.99 -9.00
C VAL A 336 -16.73 -1.25 -7.49
N ASP A 337 -15.76 -0.68 -6.78
CA ASP A 337 -15.60 -0.82 -5.33
C ASP A 337 -16.61 0.01 -4.53
N MET A 338 -17.22 1.03 -5.14
CA MET A 338 -18.24 1.88 -4.50
C MET A 338 -19.68 1.38 -4.68
N GLN A 339 -19.90 0.26 -5.36
CA GLN A 339 -21.24 -0.31 -5.52
C GLN A 339 -21.80 -0.74 -4.18
N THR A 340 -23.06 -0.41 -3.90
CA THR A 340 -23.67 -0.58 -2.57
C THR A 340 -23.72 -2.04 -2.10
N GLN A 341 -23.92 -2.96 -3.04
CA GLN A 341 -23.89 -4.42 -2.82
C GLN A 341 -22.58 -5.07 -3.29
N GLY A 342 -21.57 -4.27 -3.66
CA GLY A 342 -20.28 -4.76 -4.13
C GLY A 342 -19.46 -5.41 -3.02
N ARG A 343 -18.59 -6.35 -3.39
CA ARG A 343 -17.68 -7.08 -2.50
C ARG A 343 -16.92 -6.15 -1.54
N PHE A 344 -16.34 -5.06 -2.07
CA PHE A 344 -15.57 -4.11 -1.28
C PHE A 344 -16.40 -3.45 -0.16
N VAL A 345 -17.56 -2.86 -0.48
CA VAL A 345 -18.43 -2.20 0.52
C VAL A 345 -18.91 -3.18 1.59
N GLN A 346 -19.20 -4.42 1.21
CA GLN A 346 -19.62 -5.45 2.17
C GLN A 346 -18.48 -5.86 3.10
N ALA A 347 -17.25 -5.94 2.58
CA ALA A 347 -16.07 -6.31 3.36
C ALA A 347 -15.63 -5.24 4.40
N LEU A 348 -15.94 -3.96 4.18
CA LEU A 348 -15.51 -2.84 5.05
C LEU A 348 -15.79 -3.05 6.55
N PHE A 349 -16.87 -3.74 6.90
CA PHE A 349 -17.31 -3.95 8.28
C PHE A 349 -17.36 -5.44 8.66
N ALA A 350 -16.69 -6.31 7.89
CA ALA A 350 -16.58 -7.74 8.21
C ALA A 350 -15.75 -7.99 9.49
N ARG A 351 -14.82 -7.09 9.81
CA ARG A 351 -14.08 -7.04 11.08
C ARG A 351 -14.15 -5.63 11.66
N ARG A 352 -14.00 -5.53 12.98
CA ARG A 352 -13.93 -4.23 13.67
C ARG A 352 -12.55 -3.59 13.45
N LEU A 353 -12.50 -2.26 13.52
CA LEU A 353 -11.23 -1.54 13.61
C LEU A 353 -10.38 -2.04 14.80
N PRO A 354 -9.04 -1.94 14.72
CA PRO A 354 -8.17 -2.26 15.85
C PRO A 354 -8.60 -1.50 17.11
N PRO A 355 -8.62 -2.15 18.29
CA PRO A 355 -9.12 -1.52 19.53
C PRO A 355 -8.27 -0.33 20.01
N THR A 356 -7.07 -0.18 19.46
CA THR A 356 -6.15 0.93 19.73
C THR A 356 -6.52 2.22 18.98
N VAL A 357 -7.40 2.14 17.98
CA VAL A 357 -7.81 3.27 17.15
C VAL A 357 -9.12 3.84 17.69
N ASP A 358 -9.09 5.10 18.15
CA ASP A 358 -10.32 5.84 18.42
C ASP A 358 -10.86 6.39 17.09
N TYR A 359 -12.09 6.00 16.73
CA TYR A 359 -12.75 6.41 15.49
C TYR A 359 -13.78 7.52 15.74
N TYR A 360 -13.75 8.59 14.95
CA TYR A 360 -14.72 9.69 14.97
C TYR A 360 -15.30 9.91 13.56
N LEU A 361 -16.62 10.07 13.47
CA LEU A 361 -17.35 10.26 12.22
C LEU A 361 -17.92 11.68 12.17
N LEU A 362 -17.46 12.47 11.21
CA LEU A 362 -18.00 13.81 10.92
C LEU A 362 -18.68 13.78 9.55
N PHE A 363 -19.85 14.39 9.43
CA PHE A 363 -20.62 14.38 8.19
C PHE A 363 -21.29 15.73 7.89
N GLY A 364 -21.37 16.07 6.61
CA GLY A 364 -22.11 17.22 6.11
C GLY A 364 -23.55 16.86 5.75
N HIS A 365 -24.45 17.84 5.78
CA HIS A 365 -25.85 17.65 5.39
C HIS A 365 -26.47 18.82 4.63
N LYS A 366 -25.66 19.73 4.08
CA LYS A 366 -26.10 20.91 3.32
C LYS A 366 -26.38 20.61 1.84
N GLY A 367 -26.86 19.40 1.54
CA GLY A 367 -27.27 19.05 0.19
C GLY A 367 -28.59 19.72 -0.20
N GLY A 368 -28.74 20.01 -1.50
CA GLY A 368 -30.00 20.51 -2.04
C GLY A 368 -31.12 19.46 -1.92
N TYR A 369 -32.27 19.88 -1.38
CA TYR A 369 -33.48 19.06 -1.35
C TYR A 369 -34.12 18.95 -2.74
N SER A 370 -34.49 17.75 -3.16
CA SER A 370 -35.31 17.48 -4.34
C SER A 370 -36.24 16.32 -4.05
N MET A 371 -37.46 16.33 -4.58
CA MET A 371 -38.41 15.19 -4.43
C MET A 371 -37.85 13.86 -4.98
N LEU A 372 -36.83 13.92 -5.85
CA LEU A 372 -36.20 12.75 -6.48
C LEU A 372 -34.85 12.36 -5.86
N ARG A 373 -34.30 13.15 -4.92
CA ARG A 373 -33.00 12.88 -4.31
C ARG A 373 -33.10 12.85 -2.79
N PRO A 374 -32.75 11.73 -2.13
CA PRO A 374 -32.70 11.64 -0.66
C PRO A 374 -31.77 12.70 -0.05
N ASN A 375 -31.95 12.99 1.26
CA ASN A 375 -31.07 13.92 2.00
C ASN A 375 -29.59 13.55 1.82
N ASN A 376 -28.76 14.55 1.55
CA ASN A 376 -27.38 14.40 1.13
C ASN A 376 -26.55 15.62 1.57
N ASP A 377 -25.25 15.60 1.29
CA ASP A 377 -24.33 16.74 1.48
C ASP A 377 -24.00 17.46 0.16
N GLY A 378 -24.77 17.24 -0.90
CA GLY A 378 -24.49 17.71 -2.25
C GLY A 378 -23.94 16.59 -3.15
N THR A 379 -23.23 15.62 -2.57
CA THR A 379 -22.64 14.49 -3.30
C THR A 379 -23.16 13.16 -2.77
N VAL A 380 -22.94 12.88 -1.49
CA VAL A 380 -23.19 11.59 -0.84
C VAL A 380 -24.46 11.66 0.01
N THR A 381 -25.29 10.63 -0.09
CA THR A 381 -26.51 10.52 0.73
C THR A 381 -26.20 10.36 2.23
N LEU A 382 -27.04 10.91 3.09
CA LEU A 382 -26.92 10.72 4.55
C LEU A 382 -26.99 9.24 4.93
N ALA A 383 -27.82 8.45 4.23
CA ALA A 383 -27.91 7.01 4.46
C ALA A 383 -26.56 6.30 4.25
N SER A 384 -25.77 6.73 3.26
CA SER A 384 -24.43 6.20 3.04
C SER A 384 -23.43 6.73 4.07
N GLN A 385 -23.45 8.04 4.37
CA GLN A 385 -22.59 8.66 5.38
C GLN A 385 -22.83 8.11 6.80
N LEU A 386 -24.04 7.65 7.09
CA LEU A 386 -24.48 7.18 8.40
C LEU A 386 -24.84 5.68 8.40
N ARG A 387 -24.13 4.86 7.61
CA ARG A 387 -24.31 3.39 7.70
C ARG A 387 -24.20 2.92 9.15
N ASN A 388 -25.14 2.10 9.61
CA ASN A 388 -25.24 1.68 11.02
C ASN A 388 -23.92 1.11 11.58
N SER A 389 -23.22 0.27 10.82
CA SER A 389 -21.93 -0.31 11.23
C SER A 389 -20.84 0.75 11.46
N ALA A 390 -20.84 1.84 10.68
CA ALA A 390 -19.91 2.94 10.86
C ALA A 390 -20.22 3.73 12.14
N GLN A 391 -21.50 4.01 12.38
CA GLN A 391 -21.95 4.67 13.61
C GLN A 391 -21.65 3.84 14.86
N ALA A 392 -21.85 2.52 14.79
CA ALA A 392 -21.64 1.62 15.92
C ALA A 392 -20.17 1.50 16.36
N GLU A 393 -19.22 1.70 15.45
CA GLU A 393 -17.79 1.72 15.77
C GLU A 393 -17.28 3.11 16.17
N ALA A 394 -17.99 4.19 15.80
CA ALA A 394 -17.58 5.54 16.09
C ALA A 394 -17.73 5.86 17.59
N ARG A 395 -16.70 6.48 18.19
CA ARG A 395 -16.74 7.03 19.54
C ARG A 395 -17.80 8.11 19.67
N MET A 396 -17.90 8.95 18.64
CA MET A 396 -18.87 10.03 18.50
C MET A 396 -19.16 10.27 17.01
N VAL A 397 -20.37 10.73 16.74
CA VAL A 397 -20.86 11.15 15.42
C VAL A 397 -21.24 12.63 15.50
N TYR A 398 -20.72 13.45 14.59
CA TYR A 398 -20.99 14.90 14.53
C TYR A 398 -21.51 15.30 13.15
N GLY A 399 -22.66 16.00 13.12
CA GLY A 399 -23.25 16.55 11.91
C GLY A 399 -23.01 18.05 11.79
N PHE A 400 -22.81 18.52 10.56
CA PHE A 400 -22.56 19.92 10.26
C PHE A 400 -23.41 20.40 9.08
N ASP A 401 -23.84 21.67 9.13
CA ASP A 401 -24.49 22.36 8.01
C ASP A 401 -23.45 22.78 6.94
N GLU A 402 -22.75 21.77 6.43
CA GLU A 402 -21.72 21.86 5.42
C GLU A 402 -22.08 20.93 4.26
N ASP A 403 -21.66 21.30 3.06
CA ASP A 403 -21.72 20.42 1.90
C ASP A 403 -20.50 19.50 1.86
N HIS A 404 -20.44 18.64 0.86
CA HIS A 404 -19.41 17.61 0.71
C HIS A 404 -17.99 18.19 0.69
N VAL A 405 -17.81 19.40 0.17
CA VAL A 405 -16.50 20.04 0.02
C VAL A 405 -16.28 21.09 1.10
N SER A 406 -17.29 21.90 1.43
CA SER A 406 -17.16 22.99 2.40
C SER A 406 -16.76 22.52 3.80
N ILE A 407 -17.07 21.25 4.15
CA ILE A 407 -16.64 20.59 5.39
C ILE A 407 -15.11 20.64 5.60
N LEU A 408 -14.30 20.69 4.53
CA LEU A 408 -12.83 20.75 4.59
C LEU A 408 -12.28 22.14 4.91
N SER A 409 -13.12 23.18 4.81
CA SER A 409 -12.72 24.58 5.06
C SER A 409 -13.56 25.26 6.15
N SER A 410 -14.41 24.49 6.84
CA SER A 410 -15.32 24.99 7.85
C SER A 410 -14.59 25.25 9.18
N PRO A 411 -14.65 26.48 9.72
CA PRO A 411 -14.11 26.77 11.05
C PRO A 411 -14.77 25.96 12.16
N GLN A 412 -16.06 25.65 12.04
CA GLN A 412 -16.80 24.87 13.04
C GLN A 412 -16.34 23.41 13.06
N VAL A 413 -16.19 22.80 11.87
CA VAL A 413 -15.66 21.44 11.72
C VAL A 413 -14.25 21.36 12.30
N PHE A 414 -13.40 22.33 11.96
CA PHE A 414 -12.02 22.36 12.42
C PHE A 414 -11.91 22.54 13.95
N ALA A 415 -12.73 23.41 14.55
CA ALA A 415 -12.78 23.54 16.01
C ALA A 415 -13.16 22.22 16.70
N GLN A 416 -14.13 21.48 16.14
CA GLN A 416 -14.49 20.16 16.65
C GLN A 416 -13.37 19.14 16.45
N TYR A 417 -12.67 19.20 15.32
CA TYR A 417 -11.49 18.38 15.04
C TYR A 417 -10.37 18.61 16.08
N GLN A 418 -10.05 19.87 16.39
CA GLN A 418 -9.07 20.22 17.43
C GLN A 418 -9.49 19.69 18.81
N ALA A 419 -10.77 19.77 19.16
CA ALA A 419 -11.27 19.21 20.42
C ALA A 419 -11.11 17.67 20.49
N ILE A 420 -11.27 16.98 19.36
CA ILE A 420 -11.03 15.53 19.25
C ILE A 420 -9.54 15.22 19.49
N LEU A 421 -8.64 15.95 18.83
CA LEU A 421 -7.18 15.79 19.00
C LEU A 421 -6.78 15.96 20.48
N ALA A 422 -7.21 17.05 21.11
CA ALA A 422 -6.93 17.33 22.51
C ALA A 422 -7.44 16.22 23.45
N LYS A 423 -8.64 15.68 23.19
CA LYS A 423 -9.23 14.59 23.98
C LYS A 423 -8.44 13.28 23.85
N VAL A 424 -8.01 12.93 22.64
CA VAL A 424 -7.20 11.72 22.40
C VAL A 424 -5.85 11.83 23.09
N GLU A 425 -5.20 12.99 23.04
CA GLU A 425 -3.93 13.23 23.72
C GLU A 425 -4.06 13.20 25.24
N GLN A 426 -5.10 13.81 25.80
CA GLN A 426 -5.36 13.76 27.24
C GLN A 426 -5.50 12.31 27.72
N LYS A 427 -6.23 11.49 26.96
CA LYS A 427 -6.37 10.04 27.22
C LYS A 427 -5.01 9.35 27.16
N ALA A 428 -4.20 9.61 26.13
CA ALA A 428 -2.86 9.03 25.99
C ALA A 428 -1.93 9.39 27.16
N GLY A 429 -1.95 10.65 27.62
CA GLY A 429 -1.14 11.12 28.74
C GLY A 429 -1.54 10.54 30.10
N SER A 430 -2.77 10.04 30.25
CA SER A 430 -3.27 9.43 31.50
C SER A 430 -2.95 7.94 31.65
N GLY A 431 -2.49 7.28 30.58
CA GLY A 431 -2.19 5.85 30.57
C GLY A 431 -0.85 5.46 31.20
N PRO A 432 -0.60 4.15 31.42
CA PRO A 432 0.71 3.65 31.84
C PRO A 432 1.78 4.06 30.82
N ARG A 433 2.88 4.65 31.30
CA ARG A 433 3.97 5.06 30.41
C ARG A 433 4.65 3.84 29.80
N PRO A 434 4.88 3.82 28.47
CA PRO A 434 5.54 2.69 27.82
C PRO A 434 7.02 2.58 28.22
N GLY A 435 7.59 1.41 28.01
CA GLY A 435 9.04 1.17 28.04
C GLY A 435 9.61 1.02 26.63
N TYR A 436 10.93 0.81 26.57
CA TYR A 436 11.69 0.72 25.34
C TYR A 436 12.72 -0.41 25.42
N ALA A 437 13.17 -0.92 24.29
CA ALA A 437 14.32 -1.83 24.23
C ALA A 437 15.37 -1.27 23.26
N ARG A 438 16.63 -1.66 23.43
CA ARG A 438 17.68 -1.45 22.43
C ARG A 438 17.98 -2.77 21.76
N VAL A 439 17.86 -2.86 20.44
CA VAL A 439 18.03 -4.13 19.71
C VAL A 439 19.33 -4.09 18.94
N LYS A 440 20.28 -4.98 19.25
CA LYS A 440 21.53 -5.17 18.53
C LYS A 440 21.48 -6.49 17.77
N PHE A 441 21.89 -6.48 16.52
CA PHE A 441 22.01 -7.69 15.72
C PHE A 441 23.09 -7.57 14.65
N ALA A 442 23.50 -8.72 14.12
CA ALA A 442 24.43 -8.81 13.00
C ALA A 442 24.07 -10.00 12.12
N PHE A 443 24.23 -9.85 10.81
CA PHE A 443 24.15 -10.94 9.83
C PHE A 443 25.53 -11.56 9.68
N VAL A 444 25.67 -12.84 10.06
CA VAL A 444 26.94 -13.56 10.08
C VAL A 444 27.04 -14.41 8.81
N GLY A 445 28.12 -14.27 8.05
CA GLY A 445 28.33 -15.08 6.83
C GLY A 445 27.34 -14.78 5.70
N HIS A 446 26.76 -13.57 5.70
CA HIS A 446 25.92 -13.09 4.60
C HIS A 446 26.77 -12.73 3.37
N GLY A 447 26.29 -13.09 2.18
CA GLY A 447 26.93 -12.72 0.91
C GLY A 447 26.53 -11.33 0.41
N ASP A 448 26.85 -11.01 -0.84
CA ASP A 448 26.64 -9.67 -1.45
C ASP A 448 25.19 -9.39 -1.89
N GLY A 449 24.20 -10.07 -1.29
CA GLY A 449 22.77 -9.94 -1.63
C GLY A 449 21.98 -9.03 -0.69
N PRO A 450 20.69 -8.76 -1.00
CA PRO A 450 19.81 -8.06 -0.06
C PRO A 450 19.68 -8.86 1.23
N LYS A 451 19.66 -8.14 2.37
CA LYS A 451 19.44 -8.76 3.67
C LYS A 451 17.93 -8.83 3.91
N GLY A 452 17.46 -9.95 4.44
CA GLY A 452 16.06 -10.08 4.85
C GLY A 452 15.69 -9.03 5.90
N LEU A 453 14.42 -8.62 5.94
CA LEU A 453 13.90 -7.62 6.88
C LEU A 453 13.78 -8.20 8.30
N PRO A 454 14.55 -7.71 9.29
CA PRO A 454 14.39 -8.14 10.68
C PRO A 454 13.06 -7.65 11.28
N VAL A 455 12.37 -8.54 12.00
CA VAL A 455 11.17 -8.24 12.76
C VAL A 455 11.38 -8.68 14.21
N LEU A 456 11.40 -7.72 15.13
CA LEU A 456 11.37 -7.99 16.56
C LEU A 456 9.96 -8.41 16.95
N LEU A 457 9.82 -9.59 17.53
CA LEU A 457 8.60 -10.12 18.11
C LEU A 457 8.72 -10.17 19.62
N LEU A 458 7.81 -9.51 20.33
CA LEU A 458 7.70 -9.53 21.78
C LEU A 458 6.39 -10.21 22.17
N THR A 459 6.51 -11.45 22.65
CA THR A 459 5.38 -12.24 23.13
C THR A 459 5.26 -12.08 24.64
N PRO A 460 4.11 -11.59 25.19
CA PRO A 460 3.91 -11.53 26.63
C PRO A 460 4.11 -12.91 27.27
N VAL A 461 4.79 -12.98 28.40
CA VAL A 461 5.03 -14.27 29.07
C VAL A 461 3.78 -14.79 29.77
N ASP A 462 3.08 -13.89 30.45
CA ASP A 462 1.89 -14.18 31.25
C ASP A 462 0.72 -14.57 30.33
N GLU A 463 0.06 -15.69 30.64
CA GLU A 463 -1.00 -16.26 29.81
C GLU A 463 -2.26 -15.38 29.76
N THR A 464 -2.57 -14.72 30.89
CA THR A 464 -3.64 -13.71 30.95
C THR A 464 -3.25 -12.48 30.11
N ALA A 465 -1.98 -12.06 30.16
CA ALA A 465 -1.48 -10.98 29.32
C ALA A 465 -1.44 -11.36 27.83
N ARG A 466 -1.16 -12.61 27.46
CA ARG A 466 -1.23 -13.09 26.06
C ARG A 466 -2.66 -13.06 25.52
N GLN A 467 -3.64 -13.40 26.36
CA GLN A 467 -5.05 -13.35 25.97
C GLN A 467 -5.58 -11.91 25.91
N GLN A 468 -5.05 -11.01 26.74
CA GLN A 468 -5.52 -9.63 26.84
C GLN A 468 -4.74 -8.63 25.96
N ARG A 469 -3.52 -8.96 25.52
CA ARG A 469 -2.64 -8.06 24.76
C ARG A 469 -2.06 -8.77 23.54
N ALA A 470 -2.14 -8.11 22.40
CA ALA A 470 -1.50 -8.58 21.18
C ALA A 470 0.03 -8.68 21.35
N LYS A 471 0.66 -9.62 20.62
CA LYS A 471 2.12 -9.64 20.43
C LYS A 471 2.55 -8.28 19.88
N VAL A 472 3.69 -7.75 20.33
CA VAL A 472 4.24 -6.50 19.76
C VAL A 472 5.24 -6.88 18.69
N SER A 473 5.05 -6.37 17.47
CA SER A 473 5.94 -6.57 16.33
C SER A 473 6.54 -5.24 15.89
N VAL A 474 7.86 -5.23 15.64
CA VAL A 474 8.58 -4.04 15.15
C VAL A 474 9.50 -4.46 14.02
N ALA A 475 9.22 -4.01 12.81
CA ALA A 475 10.11 -4.17 11.66
C ALA A 475 11.31 -3.22 11.79
N LEU A 476 12.49 -3.70 11.44
CA LEU A 476 13.77 -2.99 11.49
C LEU A 476 14.44 -3.11 10.12
N ARG A 477 15.27 -2.13 9.75
CA ARG A 477 16.15 -2.27 8.59
C ARG A 477 17.39 -3.07 8.98
N ALA A 478 18.12 -3.59 7.99
CA ALA A 478 19.36 -4.29 8.27
C ALA A 478 20.42 -3.39 8.95
N GLU A 479 20.32 -2.07 8.77
CA GLU A 479 21.21 -1.05 9.34
C GLU A 479 20.76 -0.59 10.74
N ASP A 480 19.54 -0.93 11.18
CA ASP A 480 18.94 -0.47 12.45
C ASP A 480 19.52 -1.21 13.68
N THR A 481 20.72 -1.75 13.58
CA THR A 481 21.39 -2.39 14.73
C THR A 481 21.77 -1.35 15.78
N GLY A 482 21.37 -1.59 17.02
CA GLY A 482 21.64 -0.74 18.18
C GLY A 482 20.65 0.40 18.40
N ILE A 483 19.58 0.50 17.60
CA ILE A 483 18.53 1.53 17.78
C ILE A 483 17.67 1.24 19.01
N ARG A 484 17.01 2.30 19.50
CA ARG A 484 15.96 2.21 20.53
C ARG A 484 14.61 1.97 19.85
N VAL A 485 13.92 0.90 20.24
CA VAL A 485 12.60 0.53 19.73
C VAL A 485 11.53 0.73 20.81
N GLY A 486 10.38 1.24 20.39
CA GLY A 486 9.21 1.47 21.23
C GLY A 486 8.23 2.44 20.58
N PRO A 487 7.17 2.83 21.28
CA PRO A 487 6.83 2.47 22.66
C PRO A 487 6.35 1.01 22.80
N ILE A 488 6.78 0.32 23.86
CA ILE A 488 6.35 -1.04 24.19
C ILE A 488 5.60 -1.02 25.53
N PRO A 489 4.42 -1.66 25.67
CA PRO A 489 3.75 -1.77 26.95
C PRO A 489 4.66 -2.41 28.02
N THR A 490 4.57 -1.94 29.26
CA THR A 490 5.39 -2.49 30.35
C THR A 490 4.95 -3.93 30.68
N GLY A 491 5.91 -4.80 30.94
CA GLY A 491 5.63 -6.21 31.21
C GLY A 491 6.85 -7.11 31.05
N LEU A 492 6.60 -8.41 31.21
CA LEU A 492 7.59 -9.46 30.97
C LEU A 492 7.32 -10.11 29.62
N TYR A 493 8.33 -10.17 28.76
CA TYR A 493 8.24 -10.63 27.38
C TYR A 493 9.29 -11.69 27.08
N ASP A 494 8.92 -12.62 26.22
CA ASP A 494 9.86 -13.40 25.42
C ASP A 494 10.11 -12.62 24.12
N ALA A 495 11.35 -12.18 23.93
CA ALA A 495 11.78 -11.42 22.76
C ALA A 495 12.51 -12.32 21.76
N SER A 496 12.08 -12.28 20.52
CA SER A 496 12.72 -12.97 19.41
C SER A 496 12.90 -12.01 18.25
N LEU A 497 13.91 -12.24 17.42
CA LEU A 497 14.17 -11.47 16.22
C LEU A 497 14.10 -12.44 15.03
N ILE A 498 13.28 -12.14 14.03
CA ILE A 498 13.05 -13.03 12.88
C ILE A 498 13.48 -12.29 11.62
N ALA A 499 14.20 -12.95 10.72
CA ALA A 499 14.44 -12.47 9.37
C ALA A 499 14.32 -13.68 8.43
N ASP A 500 13.62 -13.50 7.31
CA ASP A 500 13.43 -14.59 6.35
C ASP A 500 14.77 -15.13 5.85
N SER A 501 14.86 -16.45 5.67
CA SER A 501 16.08 -17.17 5.33
C SER A 501 17.23 -17.10 6.35
N TYR A 502 16.96 -16.72 7.61
CA TYR A 502 17.95 -16.76 8.69
C TYR A 502 17.45 -17.44 9.95
N LYS A 503 18.35 -18.14 10.60
CA LYS A 503 18.21 -18.62 11.98
C LYS A 503 18.71 -17.55 12.92
N THR A 504 18.08 -17.42 14.08
CA THR A 504 18.43 -16.40 15.07
C THR A 504 19.06 -17.01 16.30
N GLU A 505 20.20 -16.46 16.72
CA GLU A 505 20.94 -16.87 17.91
C GLU A 505 21.09 -15.70 18.91
N PRO A 506 20.62 -15.83 20.17
CA PRO A 506 19.73 -16.89 20.65
C PRO A 506 18.34 -16.78 19.98
N PRO A 507 17.57 -17.88 19.89
CA PRO A 507 16.22 -17.83 19.29
C PRO A 507 15.25 -16.98 20.11
N LYS A 508 15.54 -16.78 21.40
CA LYS A 508 14.67 -16.09 22.34
C LYS A 508 15.45 -15.52 23.53
N VAL A 509 15.04 -14.34 23.99
CA VAL A 509 15.58 -13.67 25.18
C VAL A 509 14.43 -13.21 26.07
N ARG A 510 14.41 -13.65 27.33
CA ARG A 510 13.45 -13.16 28.33
C ARG A 510 13.83 -11.75 28.75
N VAL A 511 12.91 -10.79 28.65
CA VAL A 511 13.16 -9.38 28.96
C VAL A 511 11.99 -8.74 29.71
N ARG A 512 12.32 -7.89 30.68
CA ARG A 512 11.34 -7.03 31.36
C ARG A 512 11.42 -5.63 30.76
N ILE A 513 10.28 -5.14 30.28
CA ILE A 513 10.12 -3.79 29.72
C ILE A 513 9.49 -2.90 30.79
N GLU A 514 10.16 -1.78 31.09
CA GLU A 514 9.81 -0.83 32.15
C GLU A 514 10.00 0.59 31.63
N THR A 515 9.28 1.56 32.19
CA THR A 515 9.31 2.95 31.72
C THR A 515 10.70 3.60 31.81
N ASN A 516 11.45 3.31 32.88
CA ASN A 516 12.70 4.01 33.20
C ASN A 516 13.95 3.22 32.82
N ARG A 517 13.81 2.12 32.08
CA ARG A 517 14.92 1.25 31.70
C ARG A 517 14.80 0.83 30.25
N THR A 518 15.91 0.90 29.52
CA THR A 518 16.01 0.40 28.14
C THR A 518 16.94 -0.81 28.11
N PRO A 519 16.45 -2.03 28.36
CA PRO A 519 17.27 -3.24 28.23
C PRO A 519 17.84 -3.38 26.82
N THR A 520 19.03 -3.95 26.71
CA THR A 520 19.63 -4.30 25.42
C THR A 520 19.38 -5.76 25.10
N LEU A 521 18.80 -6.02 23.94
CA LEU A 521 18.61 -7.34 23.34
C LEU A 521 19.67 -7.52 22.26
N SER A 522 20.32 -8.68 22.23
CA SER A 522 21.40 -8.97 21.28
C SER A 522 21.11 -10.28 20.55
N PHE A 523 21.18 -10.25 19.23
CA PHE A 523 20.91 -11.39 18.35
C PHE A 523 21.98 -11.51 17.26
N ARG A 524 22.05 -12.68 16.62
CA ARG A 524 22.84 -12.93 15.41
C ARG A 524 21.98 -13.69 14.42
N PHE A 525 22.03 -13.30 13.16
CA PHE A 525 21.39 -14.01 12.06
C PHE A 525 22.41 -14.91 11.38
N VAL A 526 22.08 -16.19 11.27
CA VAL A 526 22.87 -17.22 10.58
C VAL A 526 22.08 -17.71 9.37
N PRO A 527 22.63 -17.67 8.15
CA PRO A 527 21.95 -18.14 6.94
C PRO A 527 21.38 -19.55 7.09
N GLN A 528 20.13 -19.73 6.69
CA GLN A 528 19.49 -21.05 6.54
C GLN A 528 18.69 -21.10 5.23
N GLY A 529 18.55 -22.29 4.66
CA GLY A 529 17.68 -22.49 3.50
C GLY A 529 16.21 -22.54 3.93
N VAL A 530 15.39 -21.70 3.31
CA VAL A 530 13.95 -21.62 3.61
C VAL A 530 13.13 -21.67 2.32
N LEU A 531 11.97 -22.31 2.42
CA LEU A 531 10.88 -22.16 1.46
C LEU A 531 9.57 -22.00 2.23
N SER A 532 9.04 -20.79 2.24
CA SER A 532 7.75 -20.46 2.85
C SER A 532 6.82 -19.85 1.81
N GLY A 533 5.52 -20.01 2.02
CA GLY A 533 4.52 -19.48 1.11
C GLY A 533 3.11 -19.66 1.66
N TYR A 534 2.13 -19.26 0.86
CA TYR A 534 0.73 -19.47 1.19
C TYR A 534 -0.12 -19.70 -0.06
N VAL A 535 -1.24 -20.40 0.12
CA VAL A 535 -2.29 -20.53 -0.89
C VAL A 535 -3.20 -19.32 -0.82
N GLY A 536 -3.32 -18.56 -1.91
CA GLY A 536 -4.20 -17.39 -2.01
C GLY A 536 -5.66 -17.77 -2.25
N VAL A 537 -6.60 -16.89 -1.90
CA VAL A 537 -8.04 -17.07 -2.21
C VAL A 537 -8.25 -17.16 -3.72
N ASP A 538 -9.23 -17.93 -4.18
CA ASP A 538 -9.59 -17.93 -5.61
C ASP A 538 -9.97 -16.52 -6.10
N GLY A 539 -9.59 -16.19 -7.32
CA GLY A 539 -10.01 -14.96 -7.98
C GLY A 539 -9.13 -14.60 -9.15
N ASP A 540 -9.63 -13.68 -9.96
CA ASP A 540 -8.95 -13.15 -11.14
C ASP A 540 -8.56 -11.67 -10.94
N ALA A 541 -8.19 -10.99 -12.02
CA ALA A 541 -7.82 -9.59 -11.96
C ALA A 541 -8.98 -8.65 -11.60
N ALA A 542 -10.25 -9.05 -11.80
CA ALA A 542 -11.40 -8.26 -11.37
C ALA A 542 -11.57 -8.30 -9.85
N ASP A 543 -11.26 -9.45 -9.22
CA ASP A 543 -11.22 -9.59 -7.76
C ASP A 543 -9.97 -8.97 -7.12
N TYR A 544 -8.83 -9.10 -7.80
CA TYR A 544 -7.52 -8.69 -7.31
C TYR A 544 -6.79 -7.84 -8.36
N PRO A 545 -7.18 -6.57 -8.56
CA PRO A 545 -6.54 -5.70 -9.54
C PRO A 545 -5.06 -5.43 -9.22
N ALA A 546 -4.36 -4.79 -10.17
CA ALA A 546 -2.97 -4.38 -9.98
C ALA A 546 -2.79 -3.63 -8.64
N GLY A 547 -1.86 -4.08 -7.81
CA GLY A 547 -1.56 -3.44 -6.53
C GLY A 547 -2.47 -3.83 -5.37
N SER A 548 -3.45 -4.71 -5.55
CA SER A 548 -4.30 -5.17 -4.44
C SER A 548 -3.61 -6.23 -3.57
N TYR A 549 -4.06 -6.33 -2.32
CA TYR A 549 -3.64 -7.41 -1.43
C TYR A 549 -4.39 -8.70 -1.80
N HIS A 550 -3.65 -9.79 -2.06
CA HIS A 550 -4.24 -11.10 -2.29
C HIS A 550 -4.18 -11.90 -0.98
N PRO A 551 -5.28 -12.00 -0.22
CA PRO A 551 -5.25 -12.65 1.08
C PRO A 551 -5.05 -14.17 0.94
N PRO A 552 -4.51 -14.82 1.98
CA PRO A 552 -4.50 -16.28 2.07
C PRO A 552 -5.91 -16.86 2.10
N HIS A 553 -6.05 -18.06 1.56
CA HIS A 553 -7.32 -18.75 1.46
C HIS A 553 -7.81 -19.23 2.83
N GLU A 554 -8.86 -18.60 3.38
CA GLU A 554 -9.30 -18.87 4.75
C GLU A 554 -9.89 -20.28 4.95
N THR A 555 -10.55 -20.83 3.92
CA THR A 555 -11.32 -22.08 4.02
C THR A 555 -10.74 -23.25 3.20
N VAL A 556 -9.56 -23.09 2.59
CA VAL A 556 -8.97 -24.16 1.77
C VAL A 556 -8.62 -25.34 2.66
N LYS A 557 -8.96 -26.54 2.20
CA LYS A 557 -8.60 -27.79 2.86
C LYS A 557 -7.42 -28.41 2.14
N ILE A 558 -6.22 -27.98 2.52
CA ILE A 558 -4.99 -28.58 2.04
C ILE A 558 -4.85 -29.96 2.71
N VAL A 559 -4.68 -31.00 1.89
CA VAL A 559 -4.50 -32.39 2.31
C VAL A 559 -3.02 -32.63 2.63
N SER A 560 -2.12 -32.18 1.76
CA SER A 560 -0.67 -32.28 1.99
C SER A 560 0.12 -31.26 1.18
N ILE A 561 1.30 -30.92 1.70
CA ILE A 561 2.30 -30.08 1.05
C ILE A 561 3.61 -30.87 1.07
N THR A 562 4.08 -31.29 -0.10
CA THR A 562 5.30 -32.10 -0.24
C THR A 562 6.38 -31.31 -0.94
N LEU A 563 7.57 -31.29 -0.34
CA LEU A 563 8.76 -30.69 -0.92
C LEU A 563 9.79 -31.79 -1.21
N THR A 564 10.26 -31.87 -2.46
CA THR A 564 11.25 -32.88 -2.89
C THR A 564 12.41 -32.21 -3.61
N GLY A 565 13.65 -32.45 -3.17
CA GLY A 565 14.83 -31.82 -3.76
C GLY A 565 16.08 -31.96 -2.91
N ALA A 566 17.25 -31.80 -3.53
CA ALA A 566 18.58 -31.87 -2.89
C ALA A 566 18.78 -33.07 -1.94
N GLY A 567 18.27 -34.26 -2.32
CA GLY A 567 18.37 -35.48 -1.50
C GLY A 567 17.40 -35.55 -0.32
N THR A 568 16.42 -34.65 -0.25
CA THR A 568 15.41 -34.59 0.80
C THR A 568 14.00 -34.73 0.22
N ARG A 569 13.08 -35.33 0.99
CA ARG A 569 11.65 -35.31 0.74
C ARG A 569 10.93 -35.11 2.06
N ARG A 570 10.21 -34.00 2.20
CA ARG A 570 9.47 -33.65 3.42
C ARG A 570 8.01 -33.40 3.06
N THR A 571 7.09 -33.86 3.89
CA THR A 571 5.66 -33.69 3.68
C THR A 571 5.01 -33.13 4.94
N LEU A 572 4.25 -32.06 4.78
CA LEU A 572 3.46 -31.43 5.83
C LEU A 572 1.98 -31.71 5.61
N ALA A 573 1.29 -32.05 6.69
CA ALA A 573 -0.16 -31.97 6.77
C ALA A 573 -0.50 -30.68 7.52
N PRO A 574 -1.31 -29.77 6.94
CA PRO A 574 -1.68 -28.54 7.63
C PRO A 574 -2.36 -28.83 8.95
N ARG A 575 -1.90 -28.13 9.99
CA ARG A 575 -2.54 -28.16 11.29
C ARG A 575 -3.89 -27.44 11.22
N GLN A 576 -4.84 -27.92 12.01
CA GLN A 576 -6.12 -27.24 12.20
C GLN A 576 -5.89 -25.84 12.78
N ALA A 577 -6.76 -24.89 12.41
CA ALA A 577 -6.72 -23.53 12.94
C ALA A 577 -6.75 -23.56 14.48
N GLY A 578 -5.71 -23.02 15.10
CA GLY A 578 -5.49 -23.03 16.55
C GLY A 578 -4.70 -21.81 17.00
N HIS A 579 -3.96 -21.91 18.11
CA HIS A 579 -3.02 -20.85 18.49
C HIS A 579 -1.92 -20.72 17.44
N ASP A 580 -1.74 -19.52 16.89
CA ASP A 580 -0.66 -19.23 15.95
C ASP A 580 0.69 -19.14 16.69
N ASP A 581 1.42 -20.25 16.62
CA ASP A 581 2.78 -20.44 17.09
C ASP A 581 3.79 -20.57 15.92
N SER A 582 3.41 -20.20 14.69
CA SER A 582 4.24 -20.41 13.49
C SER A 582 5.60 -19.70 13.58
N ALA A 583 5.63 -18.50 14.19
CA ALA A 583 6.88 -17.78 14.44
C ALA A 583 7.79 -18.52 15.43
N GLU A 584 7.22 -19.07 16.50
CA GLU A 584 7.94 -19.86 17.49
C GLU A 584 8.50 -21.16 16.88
N ARG A 585 7.73 -21.83 16.00
CA ARG A 585 8.17 -23.03 15.26
C ARG A 585 9.30 -22.72 14.26
N TYR A 586 9.17 -21.63 13.51
CA TYR A 586 10.24 -21.14 12.62
C TYR A 586 11.55 -20.93 13.38
N LEU A 587 11.50 -20.26 14.54
CA LEU A 587 12.67 -20.02 15.39
C LEU A 587 13.26 -21.30 16.01
N ALA A 588 12.45 -22.34 16.19
CA ALA A 588 12.88 -23.65 16.64
C ALA A 588 13.53 -24.49 15.52
N GLY A 589 13.47 -24.05 14.25
CA GLY A 589 13.91 -24.85 13.11
C GLY A 589 12.92 -25.95 12.75
N GLU A 590 11.64 -25.74 13.02
CA GLU A 590 10.57 -26.70 12.71
C GLU A 590 9.81 -26.29 11.45
N ASP A 591 9.62 -27.25 10.54
CA ASP A 591 8.69 -27.08 9.42
C ASP A 591 7.24 -26.93 9.95
N ASP A 592 6.47 -26.05 9.31
CA ASP A 592 5.09 -25.75 9.73
C ASP A 592 4.15 -25.58 8.54
N ALA A 593 2.89 -25.96 8.76
CA ALA A 593 1.79 -25.65 7.87
C ALA A 593 0.54 -25.37 8.72
N LEU A 594 -0.03 -24.17 8.57
CA LEU A 594 -1.19 -23.70 9.34
C LEU A 594 -2.18 -23.01 8.41
N GLY A 595 -3.35 -23.62 8.24
CA GLY A 595 -4.34 -23.16 7.26
C GLY A 595 -3.75 -23.14 5.85
N ALA A 596 -3.73 -21.96 5.22
CA ALA A 596 -3.16 -21.77 3.89
C ALA A 596 -1.65 -21.54 3.87
N TYR A 597 -1.00 -21.33 5.01
CA TYR A 597 0.43 -21.02 5.10
C TYR A 597 1.28 -22.27 5.28
N PHE A 598 2.52 -22.22 4.79
CA PHE A 598 3.53 -23.23 5.05
C PHE A 598 4.94 -22.64 5.11
N SER A 599 5.84 -23.35 5.76
CA SER A 599 7.26 -23.04 5.84
C SER A 599 8.08 -24.32 6.01
N PHE A 600 9.07 -24.48 5.14
CA PHE A 600 10.15 -25.46 5.28
C PHE A 600 11.44 -24.71 5.63
N VAL A 601 12.14 -25.16 6.67
CA VAL A 601 13.33 -24.51 7.22
C VAL A 601 14.52 -25.48 7.26
N ASP A 602 15.72 -24.97 7.51
CA ASP A 602 16.96 -25.77 7.49
C ASP A 602 17.09 -26.65 6.22
N LEU A 603 16.75 -26.09 5.06
CA LEU A 603 16.88 -26.77 3.76
C LEU A 603 18.33 -26.65 3.23
N PRO A 604 18.91 -27.73 2.69
CA PRO A 604 20.10 -27.65 1.85
C PRO A 604 19.92 -26.69 0.67
N ALA A 605 21.03 -26.13 0.17
CA ALA A 605 21.00 -25.41 -1.09
C ALA A 605 20.69 -26.38 -2.24
N GLY A 606 19.84 -25.97 -3.16
CA GLY A 606 19.49 -26.77 -4.34
C GLY A 606 18.11 -26.47 -4.90
N ASP A 607 17.73 -27.24 -5.92
CA ASP A 607 16.43 -27.14 -6.57
C ASP A 607 15.42 -28.11 -5.94
N TYR A 608 14.20 -27.62 -5.78
CA TYR A 608 13.11 -28.31 -5.13
C TYR A 608 11.82 -28.19 -5.94
N GLU A 609 11.08 -29.28 -5.98
CA GLU A 609 9.70 -29.32 -6.45
C GLU A 609 8.76 -29.30 -5.23
N LEU A 610 7.81 -28.36 -5.24
CA LEU A 610 6.72 -28.24 -4.27
C LEU A 610 5.43 -28.79 -4.90
N THR A 611 4.80 -29.75 -4.24
CA THR A 611 3.48 -30.27 -4.61
C THR A 611 2.47 -29.95 -3.52
N ILE A 612 1.34 -29.34 -3.88
CA ILE A 612 0.22 -29.07 -2.96
C ILE A 612 -1.00 -29.86 -3.42
N LEU A 613 -1.57 -30.66 -2.51
CA LEU A 613 -2.83 -31.36 -2.70
C LEU A 613 -3.88 -30.71 -1.80
N ALA A 614 -5.03 -30.34 -2.37
CA ALA A 614 -6.15 -29.75 -1.64
C ALA A 614 -7.50 -30.33 -2.13
N GLU A 615 -8.47 -30.45 -1.24
CA GLU A 615 -9.83 -30.91 -1.61
C GLU A 615 -10.47 -29.95 -2.60
N GLY A 616 -10.98 -30.47 -3.73
CA GLY A 616 -11.65 -29.66 -4.77
C GLY A 616 -10.71 -29.02 -5.80
N TYR A 617 -9.39 -29.26 -5.70
CA TYR A 617 -8.40 -28.69 -6.61
C TYR A 617 -7.57 -29.78 -7.30
N ARG A 618 -7.04 -29.45 -8.49
CA ARG A 618 -6.00 -30.24 -9.15
C ARG A 618 -4.69 -30.15 -8.34
N PRO A 619 -3.85 -31.20 -8.33
CA PRO A 619 -2.52 -31.13 -7.73
C PRO A 619 -1.72 -29.96 -8.32
N HIS A 620 -1.29 -29.04 -7.46
CA HIS A 620 -0.42 -27.93 -7.87
C HIS A 620 1.04 -28.36 -7.76
N THR A 621 1.85 -28.03 -8.75
CA THR A 621 3.31 -28.26 -8.74
C THR A 621 4.06 -26.99 -9.14
N SER A 622 5.07 -26.61 -8.37
CA SER A 622 5.96 -25.48 -8.67
C SER A 622 7.42 -25.79 -8.29
N HIS A 623 8.37 -25.12 -8.96
CA HIS A 623 9.80 -25.38 -8.81
C HIS A 623 10.52 -24.18 -8.20
N TYR A 624 11.49 -24.47 -7.33
CA TYR A 624 12.08 -23.50 -6.42
C TYR A 624 13.58 -23.79 -6.18
N THR A 625 14.44 -22.80 -6.37
CA THR A 625 15.87 -22.87 -5.97
C THR A 625 16.10 -22.27 -4.58
N VAL A 626 16.44 -23.09 -3.58
CA VAL A 626 16.82 -22.63 -2.23
C VAL A 626 18.29 -22.22 -2.20
N VAL A 627 18.56 -21.03 -1.68
CA VAL A 627 19.92 -20.58 -1.32
C VAL A 627 19.88 -20.05 0.12
N PRO A 628 20.64 -20.63 1.06
CA PRO A 628 20.67 -20.16 2.44
C PRO A 628 21.00 -18.67 2.57
N GLY A 629 20.27 -17.95 3.44
CA GLY A 629 20.47 -16.51 3.64
C GLY A 629 19.96 -15.62 2.50
N ARG A 630 19.20 -16.18 1.55
CA ARG A 630 18.64 -15.42 0.43
C ARG A 630 17.12 -15.45 0.47
N PRO A 631 16.47 -14.36 0.93
CA PRO A 631 15.02 -14.28 0.96
C PRO A 631 14.44 -14.37 -0.46
N ARG A 632 13.20 -14.83 -0.57
CA ARG A 632 12.53 -15.02 -1.86
C ARG A 632 11.33 -14.11 -2.04
N GLN A 633 10.90 -14.02 -3.29
CA GLN A 633 9.63 -13.41 -3.66
C GLN A 633 8.50 -14.09 -2.91
N LEU A 634 7.62 -13.29 -2.32
CA LEU A 634 6.38 -13.77 -1.75
C LEU A 634 5.26 -13.58 -2.76
N ASN A 635 4.79 -14.67 -3.36
CA ASN A 635 3.65 -14.69 -4.28
C ASN A 635 2.57 -15.64 -3.75
N PRO A 636 1.28 -15.28 -3.88
CA PRO A 636 0.19 -16.21 -3.59
C PRO A 636 0.25 -17.41 -4.54
N ILE A 637 0.17 -18.61 -4.00
CA ILE A 637 -0.04 -19.82 -4.82
C ILE A 637 -1.54 -19.91 -5.09
N VAL A 638 -1.91 -19.80 -6.37
CA VAL A 638 -3.30 -19.99 -6.82
C VAL A 638 -3.47 -21.43 -7.29
N LEU A 639 -4.44 -22.14 -6.70
CA LEU A 639 -4.77 -23.51 -7.05
C LEU A 639 -5.79 -23.53 -8.20
N GLU A 640 -5.72 -24.56 -9.04
CA GLU A 640 -6.68 -24.76 -10.13
C GLU A 640 -7.82 -25.68 -9.66
N LEU A 641 -9.08 -25.23 -9.77
CA LEU A 641 -10.23 -26.04 -9.40
C LEU A 641 -10.30 -27.34 -10.22
N ALA A 642 -10.65 -28.45 -9.55
CA ALA A 642 -10.95 -29.69 -10.24
C ALA A 642 -12.30 -29.54 -10.95
N THR A 643 -12.31 -29.56 -12.29
CA THR A 643 -13.55 -29.65 -13.06
C THR A 643 -14.21 -31.00 -12.78
N HIS A 644 -15.45 -30.97 -12.27
CA HIS A 644 -16.30 -32.15 -12.25
C HIS A 644 -16.73 -32.44 -13.70
N ASP A 645 -16.08 -33.41 -14.34
CA ASP A 645 -16.63 -34.07 -15.53
C ASP A 645 -17.75 -35.06 -15.15
#